data_AF-A0A158JQZ8-F1
#
_entry.id   AF-A0A158JQZ8-F1
#
_cell.length_a   1.000
_cell.length_b   1.000
_cell.length_c   1.000
_cell.angle_alpha   90.00
_cell.angle_beta   90.00
_cell.angle_gamma   90.00
#
_symmetry.space_group_name_H-M   'P 1'
#
loop_
_entity.id
_entity.type
_entity.pdbx_description
1 polymer ?
#
loop_
_entity_poly.entity_id
_entity_poly.type
_entity_poly.pdbx_seq_one_letter_code
_entity_poly.pdbx_strand_id
1 'polypeptide(L)'
;MSSISRSSLASAGQTLRGVVHARRTRRIFIGLLIAILVIGALGFFVAPPVIRHIAEQQLAKLLDRPVSIRRISLNPYTLDAEADGVHIGESPANLASAPGSAADFIDVSRLVVRTSWASVFRLAPVVNELKIDSPRINIVRFDGERFNFSDLIAKFAKPSPAPSEKPARFSVSNIRLENGQITFDDRLLKAKHVIDRFALGIPFIATLPSATDIFVTPLLQARIDGSPLVVKGRTKPFSASRESEVALSLDGLDVPKIASYAPASVPVAVKSGKLSTDLNVSFAIAGDTPTIRITGEADLADLAVTDKADAPLVAARALHVKIADAQPLRDIWHLDEVTLAGPNVRLVRDSAGVLNVQKLAGPEPKAQEAKPAAKETPPLDLAIRHLAISDGTIGLDDQLLKSRVQGALTGFAVTLDGFSTLSKTPARYTLKTAFDKGGALDASGNVTLAAKTADVKLALDALALPPLQPYLANVMAARVTSGTLGAKLPVSVDWSKADGGVQVGAGDVTLDALTLVPNSGGGAPVKLASAAAKIGKVDVSARQAALDSVQLRGLALDATRRKDGSIDLAALAGPHEAAPEQTAAHKIQKAQAAGPAWRYRIGQISLDGASANITDETPARPVKLRVAPLSVNVKQFSDDLTKPLAVDGTLTLNGKGALAIGGNVTVTPLRLALHVKGDQVDASAFEPYFGDKLNVDVQSAYVNANGDVAMSGSGKTLAATYKGDVSLTDVRMIDKLTNDRFAGWKLLGLTNVKVNYGERGTDVDAARVTFANFYGRVLLDSQGRLNLKGVVADEGGTTQPVTKEKTKAAAPAPASAPAQTAEKSGPPLNMRFGQLVLQNGRVSYTDNFIKPNYTANLVAINGTIGAFGTHSTTPAPVDVTAKLAANGPVSIKGQVNPLIDKPALDLTASAHGVELTNLTPYSSKYAGYPITKGKLNVDLHYMLADNKLTANNHLFIDQLTFGDRVDNPTATKLPVRLAVSLLKNSRGEIDVNIPISGSLDNPEFSIGGLVWQAIVNLVQKAVTAPFTLLAHAFGGGGEDLNYVEFDAGSASLNDAAQKKLDTIAKALADKPSVRVDVTGRVDPKTDEPALRAAWVESQVKRAKVRDMANNGENVDWNAIKISDADYDKYLTKVYKSSDFKKPTNFIGMTKGLPDADMKAALTKNAPVNEDALRDLAQRRAQAVQEYFDGKIDSARVFVVAPKMSADDIKDKGAGSRVELGLK
;
A
#
# COMPACT_ATOMS: atom_id res chain seq x y z
N MET A 1 -11.56 69.45 -78.13
CA MET A 1 -12.83 70.01 -78.63
C MET A 1 -12.73 71.52 -78.62
N SER A 2 -12.64 72.14 -79.80
CA SER A 2 -13.05 73.52 -80.05
C SER A 2 -13.52 73.57 -81.51
N SER A 3 -14.73 74.10 -81.67
CA SER A 3 -15.58 74.11 -82.84
C SER A 3 -15.07 75.02 -83.96
N ILE A 4 -15.12 74.57 -85.22
CA ILE A 4 -15.26 75.47 -86.39
C ILE A 4 -16.27 74.86 -87.37
N SER A 5 -17.00 75.79 -88.00
CA SER A 5 -18.38 75.78 -88.47
C SER A 5 -18.62 75.29 -89.91
N ARG A 6 -19.92 75.09 -90.22
CA ARG A 6 -20.54 74.50 -91.43
C ARG A 6 -20.35 75.23 -92.78
N SER A 7 -19.35 76.09 -92.98
CA SER A 7 -19.21 76.88 -94.23
C SER A 7 -18.12 76.44 -95.22
N SER A 8 -17.37 75.36 -94.97
CA SER A 8 -16.32 74.87 -95.90
C SER A 8 -16.67 73.60 -96.70
N LEU A 9 -17.88 73.07 -96.57
CA LEU A 9 -18.26 71.76 -97.13
C LEU A 9 -18.78 71.79 -98.58
N ALA A 10 -18.97 72.96 -99.20
CA ALA A 10 -19.45 73.07 -100.59
C ALA A 10 -18.34 73.35 -101.62
N SER A 11 -17.13 73.75 -101.21
CA SER A 11 -16.01 74.05 -102.14
C SER A 11 -14.95 72.95 -102.26
N ALA A 12 -14.99 71.90 -101.42
CA ALA A 12 -14.19 70.68 -101.61
C ALA A 12 -14.81 69.68 -102.61
N GLY A 13 -16.06 69.92 -103.03
CA GLY A 13 -16.78 69.13 -104.04
C GLY A 13 -16.39 69.44 -105.49
N GLN A 14 -15.62 70.51 -105.76
CA GLN A 14 -15.20 70.90 -107.12
C GLN A 14 -13.70 70.68 -107.39
N THR A 15 -12.86 70.53 -106.37
CA THR A 15 -11.42 70.25 -106.52
C THR A 15 -11.06 68.77 -106.49
N LEU A 16 -11.99 67.87 -106.14
CA LEU A 16 -11.83 66.41 -106.23
C LEU A 16 -12.19 65.82 -107.61
N ARG A 17 -12.90 66.54 -108.49
CA ARG A 17 -13.19 66.07 -109.87
C ARG A 17 -11.98 66.14 -110.82
N GLY A 18 -11.00 67.03 -110.55
CA GLY A 18 -9.80 67.19 -111.38
C GLY A 18 -8.70 66.14 -111.13
N VAL A 19 -8.58 65.63 -109.91
CA VAL A 19 -7.53 64.66 -109.54
C VAL A 19 -7.89 63.22 -109.90
N VAL A 20 -9.20 62.90 -109.96
CA VAL A 20 -9.72 61.57 -110.32
C VAL A 20 -9.64 61.29 -111.85
N HIS A 21 -9.51 62.31 -112.71
CA HIS A 21 -9.42 62.16 -114.18
C HIS A 21 -8.01 62.28 -114.80
N ALA A 22 -6.95 62.52 -114.01
CA ALA A 22 -5.59 62.60 -114.56
C ALA A 22 -5.04 61.22 -114.97
N ARG A 23 -4.49 61.11 -116.21
CA ARG A 23 -3.92 59.86 -116.78
C ARG A 23 -2.86 59.20 -115.88
N ARG A 24 -2.08 60.00 -115.14
CA ARG A 24 -1.03 59.51 -114.23
C ARG A 24 -1.65 58.85 -113.00
N THR A 25 -2.69 59.45 -112.41
CA THR A 25 -3.47 58.87 -111.31
C THR A 25 -4.20 57.60 -111.75
N ARG A 26 -4.78 57.57 -112.97
CA ARG A 26 -5.40 56.37 -113.55
C ARG A 26 -4.41 55.23 -113.81
N ARG A 27 -3.19 55.52 -114.29
CA ARG A 27 -2.12 54.51 -114.47
C ARG A 27 -1.57 54.00 -113.15
N ILE A 28 -1.43 54.88 -112.15
CA ILE A 28 -1.04 54.48 -110.79
C ILE A 28 -2.15 53.62 -110.18
N PHE A 29 -3.43 53.99 -110.35
CA PHE A 29 -4.57 53.22 -109.84
C PHE A 29 -4.70 51.86 -110.52
N ILE A 30 -4.59 51.78 -111.86
CA ILE A 30 -4.58 50.50 -112.60
C ILE A 30 -3.36 49.67 -112.21
N GLY A 31 -2.17 50.27 -112.08
CA GLY A 31 -0.95 49.59 -111.64
C GLY A 31 -1.07 49.05 -110.21
N LEU A 32 -1.66 49.80 -109.29
CA LEU A 32 -1.96 49.36 -107.92
C LEU A 32 -3.00 48.24 -107.92
N LEU A 33 -4.02 48.32 -108.78
CA LEU A 33 -5.08 47.30 -108.89
C LEU A 33 -4.55 46.00 -109.51
N ILE A 34 -3.68 46.08 -110.52
CA ILE A 34 -2.93 44.94 -111.07
C ILE A 34 -2.00 44.37 -110.01
N ALA A 35 -1.23 45.21 -109.29
CA ALA A 35 -0.34 44.74 -108.23
C ALA A 35 -1.13 44.03 -107.12
N ILE A 36 -2.28 44.57 -106.69
CA ILE A 36 -3.19 43.94 -105.73
C ILE A 36 -3.69 42.60 -106.27
N LEU A 37 -4.13 42.51 -107.53
CA LEU A 37 -4.59 41.27 -108.15
C LEU A 37 -3.47 40.22 -108.27
N VAL A 38 -2.26 40.63 -108.65
CA VAL A 38 -1.07 39.76 -108.75
C VAL A 38 -0.64 39.27 -107.37
N ILE A 39 -0.60 40.15 -106.36
CA ILE A 39 -0.34 39.79 -104.96
C ILE A 39 -1.42 38.83 -104.45
N GLY A 40 -2.68 39.04 -104.82
CA GLY A 40 -3.79 38.13 -104.52
C GLY A 40 -3.58 36.76 -105.17
N ALA A 41 -3.35 36.70 -106.48
CA ALA A 41 -3.16 35.45 -107.22
C ALA A 41 -1.94 34.66 -106.73
N LEU A 42 -0.80 35.34 -106.54
CA LEU A 42 0.41 34.72 -105.99
C LEU A 42 0.21 34.31 -104.53
N GLY A 43 -0.41 35.14 -103.70
CA GLY A 43 -0.59 34.87 -102.27
C GLY A 43 -1.64 33.80 -101.95
N PHE A 44 -2.72 33.68 -102.73
CA PHE A 44 -3.76 32.66 -102.50
C PHE A 44 -3.46 31.31 -103.17
N PHE A 45 -2.81 31.28 -104.33
CA PHE A 45 -2.63 30.04 -105.11
C PHE A 45 -1.20 29.53 -105.17
N VAL A 46 -0.20 30.41 -105.22
CA VAL A 46 1.22 30.01 -105.34
C VAL A 46 1.87 29.89 -103.96
N ALA A 47 1.64 30.86 -103.08
CA ALA A 47 2.28 30.92 -101.78
C ALA A 47 1.94 29.72 -100.87
N PRO A 48 0.69 29.25 -100.73
CA PRO A 48 0.39 28.16 -99.80
C PRO A 48 1.12 26.83 -100.07
N PRO A 49 1.14 26.27 -101.31
CA PRO A 49 1.89 25.05 -101.58
C PRO A 49 3.41 25.24 -101.49
N VAL A 50 3.93 26.41 -101.87
CA VAL A 50 5.36 26.73 -101.75
C VAL A 50 5.78 26.86 -100.28
N ILE A 51 5.01 27.60 -99.48
CA ILE A 51 5.24 27.74 -98.04
C ILE A 51 5.17 26.37 -97.38
N ARG A 52 4.23 25.50 -97.76
CA ARG A 52 4.15 24.13 -97.23
C ARG A 52 5.44 23.35 -97.50
N HIS A 53 5.87 23.26 -98.75
CA HIS A 53 7.05 22.47 -99.11
C HIS A 53 8.33 23.03 -98.45
N ILE A 54 8.50 24.35 -98.45
CA ILE A 54 9.66 25.01 -97.83
C ILE A 54 9.61 24.84 -96.31
N ALA A 55 8.45 25.02 -95.67
CA ALA A 55 8.31 24.84 -94.23
C ALA A 55 8.59 23.40 -93.80
N GLU A 56 8.04 22.39 -94.49
CA GLU A 56 8.33 20.98 -94.22
C GLU A 56 9.84 20.68 -94.35
N GLN A 57 10.49 21.11 -95.43
CA GLN A 57 11.94 20.90 -95.62
C GLN A 57 12.80 21.63 -94.59
N GLN A 58 12.52 22.91 -94.35
CA GLN A 58 13.30 23.73 -93.43
C GLN A 58 13.09 23.29 -91.98
N LEU A 59 11.85 23.02 -91.56
CA LEU A 59 11.57 22.52 -90.21
C LEU A 59 12.16 21.13 -90.02
N ALA A 60 12.08 20.23 -91.01
CA ALA A 60 12.68 18.91 -90.89
C ALA A 60 14.20 18.97 -90.75
N LYS A 61 14.87 19.86 -91.52
CA LYS A 61 16.31 20.10 -91.44
C LYS A 61 16.72 20.82 -90.15
N LEU A 62 15.91 21.75 -89.67
CA LEU A 62 16.20 22.50 -88.43
C LEU A 62 16.03 21.61 -87.20
N LEU A 63 14.99 20.80 -87.17
CA LEU A 63 14.64 19.94 -86.04
C LEU A 63 15.28 18.54 -86.09
N ASP A 64 15.93 18.16 -87.20
CA ASP A 64 16.41 16.79 -87.47
C ASP A 64 15.33 15.72 -87.27
N ARG A 65 14.10 16.05 -87.65
CA ARG A 65 12.89 15.23 -87.45
C ARG A 65 12.00 15.26 -88.68
N PRO A 66 11.24 14.19 -88.98
CA PRO A 66 10.25 14.25 -90.05
C PRO A 66 9.14 15.25 -89.66
N VAL A 67 8.87 16.21 -90.55
CA VAL A 67 7.81 17.20 -90.38
C VAL A 67 6.87 17.12 -91.58
N SER A 68 5.56 17.09 -91.32
CA SER A 68 4.54 17.14 -92.37
C SER A 68 3.44 18.13 -91.98
N ILE A 69 2.89 18.83 -92.97
CA ILE A 69 1.80 19.79 -92.77
C ILE A 69 0.68 19.40 -93.72
N ARG A 70 -0.54 19.17 -93.24
CA ARG A 70 -1.65 18.73 -94.09
C ARG A 70 -2.05 19.80 -95.10
N ARG A 71 -2.23 21.04 -94.64
CA ARG A 71 -2.67 22.18 -95.46
C ARG A 71 -2.12 23.49 -94.88
N ILE A 72 -1.75 24.40 -95.76
CA ILE A 72 -1.50 25.81 -95.43
C ILE A 72 -2.49 26.67 -96.20
N SER A 73 -2.99 27.72 -95.57
CA SER A 73 -3.71 28.82 -96.22
C SER A 73 -3.12 30.15 -95.80
N LEU A 74 -3.05 31.09 -96.73
CA LEU A 74 -2.58 32.45 -96.52
C LEU A 74 -3.54 33.41 -97.19
N ASN A 75 -4.00 34.43 -96.46
CA ASN A 75 -4.67 35.57 -97.05
C ASN A 75 -3.67 36.73 -97.16
N PRO A 76 -3.17 37.06 -98.37
CA PRO A 76 -2.13 38.09 -98.54
C PRO A 76 -2.61 39.52 -98.25
N TYR A 77 -3.92 39.78 -98.20
CA TYR A 77 -4.46 41.11 -97.90
C TYR A 77 -4.61 41.35 -96.40
N THR A 78 -5.06 40.33 -95.66
CA THR A 78 -5.19 40.40 -94.20
C THR A 78 -3.94 39.94 -93.46
N LEU A 79 -3.00 39.28 -94.17
CA LEU A 79 -1.81 38.61 -93.63
C LEU A 79 -2.13 37.53 -92.58
N ASP A 80 -3.26 36.85 -92.76
CA ASP A 80 -3.65 35.70 -91.94
C ASP A 80 -3.05 34.43 -92.54
N ALA A 81 -2.20 33.75 -91.77
CA ALA A 81 -1.64 32.45 -92.10
C ALA A 81 -2.24 31.37 -91.19
N GLU A 82 -2.64 30.26 -91.78
CA GLU A 82 -3.18 29.11 -91.06
C GLU A 82 -2.55 27.82 -91.60
N ALA A 83 -2.16 26.93 -90.68
CA ALA A 83 -1.63 25.61 -90.98
C ALA A 83 -2.47 24.55 -90.25
N ASP A 84 -3.13 23.67 -91.01
CA ASP A 84 -3.88 22.54 -90.48
C ASP A 84 -3.00 21.28 -90.47
N GLY A 85 -3.10 20.49 -89.40
CA GLY A 85 -2.45 19.19 -89.25
C GLY A 85 -0.94 19.26 -89.38
N VAL A 86 -0.28 19.99 -88.49
CA VAL A 86 1.19 20.04 -88.38
C VAL A 86 1.64 18.87 -87.51
N HIS A 87 2.38 17.94 -88.10
CA HIS A 87 2.91 16.76 -87.42
C HIS A 87 4.44 16.81 -87.43
N ILE A 88 5.04 16.61 -86.27
CA ILE A 88 6.48 16.49 -86.04
C ILE A 88 6.71 15.12 -85.42
N GLY A 89 7.37 14.23 -86.15
CA GLY A 89 7.71 12.90 -85.67
C GLY A 89 8.97 12.88 -84.79
N GLU A 90 9.27 11.72 -84.23
CA GLU A 90 10.43 11.51 -83.39
C GLU A 90 11.75 11.43 -84.19
N SER A 91 12.87 11.78 -83.56
CA SER A 91 14.20 11.68 -84.18
C SER A 91 14.54 10.21 -84.47
N PRO A 92 15.12 9.89 -85.65
CA PRO A 92 15.59 8.53 -85.96
C PRO A 92 16.53 7.96 -84.89
N ALA A 93 17.36 8.81 -84.28
CA ALA A 93 18.27 8.41 -83.23
C ALA A 93 17.53 7.95 -81.95
N ASN A 94 16.44 8.65 -81.58
CA ASN A 94 15.63 8.29 -80.41
C ASN A 94 14.79 7.03 -80.67
N LEU A 95 14.25 6.88 -81.88
CA LEU A 95 13.53 5.66 -82.31
C LEU A 95 14.43 4.42 -82.30
N ALA A 96 15.69 4.55 -82.76
CA ALA A 96 16.67 3.47 -82.73
C ALA A 96 17.13 3.09 -81.32
N SER A 97 17.25 4.08 -80.42
CA SER A 97 17.71 3.89 -79.06
C SER A 97 16.65 3.27 -78.12
N ALA A 98 15.37 3.35 -78.50
CA ALA A 98 14.26 2.95 -77.66
C ALA A 98 13.10 2.33 -78.49
N PRO A 99 13.28 1.12 -79.08
CA PRO A 99 12.25 0.48 -79.89
C PRO A 99 10.95 0.29 -79.11
N GLY A 100 9.88 0.97 -79.55
CA GLY A 100 8.58 1.06 -78.87
C GLY A 100 8.20 2.44 -78.33
N SER A 101 9.01 3.49 -78.55
CA SER A 101 8.58 4.89 -78.36
C SER A 101 7.47 5.27 -79.34
N ALA A 102 6.53 6.13 -78.90
CA ALA A 102 5.54 6.71 -79.80
C ALA A 102 6.26 7.43 -80.96
N ALA A 103 5.86 7.15 -82.20
CA ALA A 103 6.45 7.77 -83.38
C ALA A 103 6.22 9.29 -83.44
N ASP A 104 5.27 9.78 -82.64
CA ASP A 104 4.76 11.13 -82.66
C ASP A 104 5.40 11.96 -81.54
N PHE A 105 6.03 13.09 -81.88
CA PHE A 105 6.63 14.01 -80.92
C PHE A 105 5.71 15.20 -80.62
N ILE A 106 5.27 15.91 -81.66
CA ILE A 106 4.32 17.03 -81.55
C ILE A 106 3.32 16.97 -82.71
N ASP A 107 2.04 17.00 -82.39
CA ASP A 107 0.95 17.16 -83.35
C ASP A 107 0.13 18.41 -83.03
N VAL A 108 -0.20 19.21 -84.03
CA VAL A 108 -1.05 20.40 -83.89
C VAL A 108 -2.16 20.31 -84.93
N SER A 109 -3.41 20.31 -84.46
CA SER A 109 -4.56 20.22 -85.36
C SER A 109 -4.68 21.46 -86.23
N ARG A 110 -4.47 22.65 -85.64
CA ARG A 110 -4.53 23.93 -86.34
C ARG A 110 -3.65 24.98 -85.67
N LEU A 111 -2.84 25.67 -86.46
CA LEU A 111 -2.02 26.82 -86.07
C LEU A 111 -2.47 28.05 -86.87
N VAL A 112 -2.86 29.13 -86.19
CA VAL A 112 -3.28 30.39 -86.81
C VAL A 112 -2.33 31.50 -86.36
N VAL A 113 -1.77 32.24 -87.32
CA VAL A 113 -0.91 33.40 -87.10
C VAL A 113 -1.46 34.57 -87.91
N ARG A 114 -2.01 35.58 -87.23
CA ARG A 114 -2.51 36.79 -87.87
C ARG A 114 -1.52 37.92 -87.68
N THR A 115 -0.80 38.28 -88.73
CA THR A 115 0.20 39.34 -88.67
C THR A 115 -0.41 40.70 -89.04
N SER A 116 0.23 41.79 -88.61
CA SER A 116 -0.30 43.14 -88.83
C SER A 116 0.58 43.93 -89.79
N TRP A 117 -0.04 44.65 -90.74
CA TRP A 117 0.66 45.65 -91.56
C TRP A 117 1.31 46.76 -90.72
N ALA A 118 0.86 46.95 -89.47
CA ALA A 118 1.53 47.82 -88.50
C ALA A 118 3.01 47.45 -88.28
N SER A 119 3.41 46.21 -88.55
CA SER A 119 4.80 45.77 -88.42
C SER A 119 5.77 46.57 -89.29
N VAL A 120 5.34 46.95 -90.50
CA VAL A 120 6.13 47.75 -91.45
C VAL A 120 6.30 49.18 -90.94
N PHE A 121 5.21 49.78 -90.41
CA PHE A 121 5.21 51.15 -89.91
C PHE A 121 5.90 51.30 -88.55
N ARG A 122 5.88 50.25 -87.71
CA ARG A 122 6.51 50.23 -86.37
C ARG A 122 7.94 49.72 -86.37
N LEU A 123 8.47 49.26 -87.51
CA LEU A 123 9.79 48.63 -87.64
C LEU A 123 10.02 47.53 -86.58
N ALA A 124 8.97 46.80 -86.26
CA ALA A 124 8.94 45.76 -85.23
C ALA A 124 7.90 44.72 -85.62
N PRO A 125 8.13 43.41 -85.41
CA PRO A 125 7.11 42.40 -85.64
C PRO A 125 5.88 42.65 -84.76
N VAL A 126 4.70 42.80 -85.40
CA VAL A 126 3.40 42.94 -84.75
C VAL A 126 2.48 41.80 -85.21
N VAL A 127 2.11 40.93 -84.28
CA VAL A 127 1.20 39.81 -84.49
C VAL A 127 -0.09 40.11 -83.70
N ASN A 128 -1.24 40.15 -84.38
CA ASN A 128 -2.53 40.45 -83.76
C ASN A 128 -3.11 39.23 -83.03
N GLU A 129 -2.83 38.01 -83.52
CA GLU A 129 -3.30 36.76 -82.93
C GLU A 129 -2.33 35.62 -83.23
N LEU A 130 -2.06 34.80 -82.21
CA LEU A 130 -1.35 33.53 -82.33
C LEU A 130 -2.20 32.46 -81.64
N LYS A 131 -2.88 31.61 -82.42
CA LYS A 131 -3.74 30.53 -81.89
C LYS A 131 -3.20 29.15 -82.25
N ILE A 132 -3.06 28.29 -81.25
CA ILE A 132 -2.69 26.87 -81.39
C ILE A 132 -3.86 26.03 -80.85
N ASP A 133 -4.54 25.30 -81.71
CA ASP A 133 -5.68 24.47 -81.32
C ASP A 133 -5.31 22.98 -81.32
N SER A 134 -5.68 22.33 -80.22
CA SER A 134 -5.50 20.90 -79.95
C SER A 134 -4.08 20.39 -80.16
N PRO A 135 -3.03 20.99 -79.55
CA PRO A 135 -1.70 20.43 -79.59
C PRO A 135 -1.62 19.13 -78.77
N ARG A 136 -0.90 18.13 -79.26
CA ARG A 136 -0.56 16.88 -78.59
C ARG A 136 0.96 16.80 -78.53
N ILE A 137 1.53 16.71 -77.32
CA ILE A 137 2.97 16.68 -77.11
C ILE A 137 3.30 15.41 -76.33
N ASN A 138 4.23 14.61 -76.85
CA ASN A 138 4.73 13.41 -76.16
C ASN A 138 6.15 13.67 -75.68
N ILE A 139 6.31 13.71 -74.35
CA ILE A 139 7.59 13.86 -73.69
C ILE A 139 7.99 12.51 -73.11
N VAL A 140 9.19 12.04 -73.44
CA VAL A 140 9.75 10.80 -72.90
C VAL A 140 11.05 11.12 -72.18
N ARG A 141 11.15 10.75 -70.91
CA ARG A 141 12.42 10.74 -70.18
C ARG A 141 13.02 9.35 -70.24
N PHE A 142 14.22 9.25 -70.82
CA PHE A 142 14.93 7.99 -70.94
C PHE A 142 15.73 7.67 -69.67
N ASP A 143 16.45 8.67 -69.13
CA ASP A 143 17.30 8.52 -67.95
C ASP A 143 17.41 9.85 -67.17
N GLY A 144 18.40 9.95 -66.26
CA GLY A 144 18.60 11.11 -65.39
C GLY A 144 18.77 12.44 -66.13
N GLU A 145 19.40 12.42 -67.32
CA GLU A 145 19.84 13.63 -68.06
C GLU A 145 19.23 13.71 -69.47
N ARG A 146 18.68 12.61 -69.99
CA ARG A 146 18.21 12.51 -71.37
C ARG A 146 16.70 12.41 -71.51
N PHE A 147 16.14 13.35 -72.27
CA PHE A 147 14.76 13.37 -72.76
C PHE A 147 14.74 13.18 -74.29
N ASN A 148 13.57 12.87 -74.84
CA ASN A 148 13.37 12.79 -76.29
C ASN A 148 13.53 14.12 -77.03
N PHE A 149 13.77 15.24 -76.33
CA PHE A 149 14.10 16.54 -76.92
C PHE A 149 15.47 17.10 -76.48
N SER A 150 16.27 16.37 -75.69
CA SER A 150 17.58 16.84 -75.20
C SER A 150 18.54 17.17 -76.35
N ASP A 151 18.43 16.45 -77.47
CA ASP A 151 19.15 16.71 -78.72
C ASP A 151 18.84 18.10 -79.29
N LEU A 152 17.57 18.51 -79.27
CA LEU A 152 17.14 19.84 -79.70
C LEU A 152 17.72 20.92 -78.80
N ILE A 153 17.70 20.72 -77.47
CA ILE A 153 18.29 21.68 -76.52
C ILE A 153 19.79 21.82 -76.78
N ALA A 154 20.53 20.72 -76.86
CA ALA A 154 21.98 20.76 -77.10
C ALA A 154 22.34 21.46 -78.43
N LYS A 155 21.48 21.32 -79.45
CA LYS A 155 21.64 22.01 -80.74
C LYS A 155 21.42 23.52 -80.63
N PHE A 156 20.39 23.97 -79.93
CA PHE A 156 20.00 25.38 -79.83
C PHE A 156 20.62 26.15 -78.65
N ALA A 157 21.20 25.48 -77.65
CA ALA A 157 21.78 26.10 -76.45
C ALA A 157 23.18 26.72 -76.67
N LYS A 158 23.79 26.56 -77.85
CA LYS A 158 25.08 27.18 -78.17
C LYS A 158 24.89 28.70 -78.29
N PRO A 159 25.57 29.53 -77.45
CA PRO A 159 25.35 30.98 -77.46
C PRO A 159 25.73 31.58 -78.83
N SER A 160 24.86 32.43 -79.37
CA SER A 160 25.19 33.22 -80.57
C SER A 160 26.28 34.25 -80.27
N PRO A 161 27.12 34.63 -81.26
CA PRO A 161 28.15 35.65 -81.08
C PRO A 161 27.55 37.02 -80.72
N ALA A 162 28.14 37.67 -79.71
CA ALA A 162 27.93 39.04 -79.20
C ALA A 162 26.46 39.55 -79.08
N PRO A 163 25.92 39.71 -77.85
CA PRO A 163 24.58 40.28 -77.66
C PRO A 163 24.52 41.75 -78.08
N SER A 164 23.49 42.10 -78.86
CA SER A 164 23.16 43.48 -79.25
C SER A 164 22.82 44.34 -78.03
N GLU A 165 23.32 45.58 -77.97
CA GLU A 165 23.13 46.53 -76.86
C GLU A 165 21.66 47.00 -76.65
N LYS A 166 20.72 46.65 -77.54
CA LYS A 166 19.31 47.11 -77.44
C LYS A 166 18.32 45.94 -77.46
N PRO A 167 17.30 45.92 -76.57
CA PRO A 167 16.31 44.85 -76.56
C PRO A 167 15.50 44.82 -77.86
N ALA A 168 15.32 43.62 -78.40
CA ALA A 168 14.52 43.39 -79.60
C ALA A 168 13.07 43.83 -79.36
N ARG A 169 12.54 44.70 -80.23
CA ARG A 169 11.18 45.25 -80.12
C ARG A 169 10.20 44.35 -80.87
N PHE A 170 9.15 43.89 -80.18
CA PHE A 170 8.06 43.14 -80.79
C PHE A 170 6.76 43.32 -80.01
N SER A 171 5.64 42.94 -80.62
CA SER A 171 4.34 42.86 -79.97
C SER A 171 3.54 41.68 -80.54
N VAL A 172 3.09 40.78 -79.67
CA VAL A 172 2.22 39.66 -80.00
C VAL A 172 0.97 39.76 -79.14
N SER A 173 -0.19 39.87 -79.75
CA SER A 173 -1.50 39.93 -79.08
C SER A 173 -2.26 38.63 -79.25
N ASN A 174 -3.23 38.41 -78.36
CA ASN A 174 -4.17 37.30 -78.37
C ASN A 174 -3.51 35.93 -78.58
N ILE A 175 -2.53 35.61 -77.74
CA ILE A 175 -1.87 34.30 -77.75
C ILE A 175 -2.81 33.32 -77.07
N ARG A 176 -3.26 32.30 -77.80
CA ARG A 176 -4.20 31.29 -77.32
C ARG A 176 -3.71 29.91 -77.65
N LEU A 177 -3.65 29.05 -76.65
CA LEU A 177 -3.51 27.62 -76.82
C LEU A 177 -4.76 27.00 -76.23
N GLU A 178 -5.47 26.16 -76.99
CA GLU A 178 -6.73 25.54 -76.57
C GLU A 178 -6.67 24.03 -76.77
N ASN A 179 -7.39 23.27 -75.94
CA ASN A 179 -7.57 21.81 -76.06
C ASN A 179 -6.27 20.99 -76.09
N GLY A 180 -5.18 21.46 -75.50
CA GLY A 180 -3.89 20.79 -75.51
C GLY A 180 -3.84 19.53 -74.65
N GLN A 181 -2.94 18.62 -74.99
CA GLN A 181 -2.59 17.45 -74.19
C GLN A 181 -1.08 17.20 -74.22
N ILE A 182 -0.50 16.94 -73.07
CA ILE A 182 0.90 16.55 -72.91
C ILE A 182 0.91 15.19 -72.23
N THR A 183 1.52 14.20 -72.88
CA THR A 183 1.79 12.89 -72.27
C THR A 183 3.25 12.86 -71.87
N PHE A 184 3.53 12.65 -70.58
CA PHE A 184 4.87 12.52 -70.05
C PHE A 184 5.12 11.07 -69.61
N ASP A 185 6.01 10.38 -70.31
CA ASP A 185 6.44 9.00 -70.03
C ASP A 185 7.83 9.03 -69.39
N ASP A 186 7.91 8.85 -68.08
CA ASP A 186 9.17 8.75 -67.34
C ASP A 186 9.56 7.26 -67.18
N ARG A 187 10.49 6.82 -68.02
CA ARG A 187 10.95 5.42 -68.02
C ARG A 187 11.92 5.11 -66.89
N LEU A 188 12.60 6.13 -66.35
CA LEU A 188 13.50 5.99 -65.22
C LEU A 188 12.70 5.62 -63.96
N LEU A 189 11.59 6.32 -63.74
CA LEU A 189 10.71 6.11 -62.59
C LEU A 189 9.53 5.16 -62.88
N LYS A 190 9.39 4.69 -64.13
CA LYS A 190 8.25 3.90 -64.62
C LYS A 190 6.91 4.58 -64.33
N ALA A 191 6.89 5.91 -64.43
CA ALA A 191 5.75 6.76 -64.16
C ALA A 191 5.23 7.38 -65.45
N LYS A 192 3.91 7.55 -65.57
CA LYS A 192 3.29 8.19 -66.72
C LYS A 192 2.29 9.25 -66.25
N HIS A 193 2.47 10.47 -66.73
CA HIS A 193 1.59 11.60 -66.44
C HIS A 193 0.88 12.06 -67.70
N VAL A 194 -0.38 12.47 -67.55
CA VAL A 194 -1.18 13.04 -68.63
C VAL A 194 -1.69 14.39 -68.17
N ILE A 195 -1.27 15.45 -68.88
CA ILE A 195 -1.79 16.79 -68.71
C ILE A 195 -2.76 17.03 -69.86
N ASP A 196 -4.06 17.07 -69.61
CA ASP A 196 -5.08 17.31 -70.65
C ASP A 196 -5.85 18.61 -70.41
N ARG A 197 -6.69 18.98 -71.39
CA ARG A 197 -7.41 20.27 -71.41
C ARG A 197 -6.48 21.46 -71.18
N PHE A 198 -5.23 21.36 -71.63
CA PHE A 198 -4.22 22.38 -71.48
C PHE A 198 -4.62 23.58 -72.34
N ALA A 199 -4.93 24.69 -71.70
CA ALA A 199 -5.32 25.94 -72.32
C ALA A 199 -4.53 27.10 -71.73
N LEU A 200 -3.87 27.88 -72.58
CA LEU A 200 -3.06 29.04 -72.20
C LEU A 200 -3.53 30.27 -72.97
N GLY A 201 -4.03 31.28 -72.26
CA GLY A 201 -4.41 32.57 -72.82
C GLY A 201 -3.46 33.66 -72.33
N ILE A 202 -2.79 34.36 -73.25
CA ILE A 202 -1.99 35.55 -72.94
C ILE A 202 -2.52 36.71 -73.80
N PRO A 203 -3.10 37.76 -73.20
CA PRO A 203 -3.73 38.86 -73.94
C PRO A 203 -2.76 39.58 -74.89
N PHE A 204 -1.53 39.86 -74.43
CA PHE A 204 -0.45 40.36 -75.26
C PHE A 204 0.91 40.21 -74.55
N ILE A 205 1.99 40.21 -75.33
CA ILE A 205 3.38 40.29 -74.89
C ILE A 205 4.04 41.35 -75.79
N ALA A 206 4.65 42.38 -75.20
CA ALA A 206 5.30 43.43 -75.98
C ALA A 206 6.52 44.02 -75.24
N THR A 207 7.60 44.27 -76.00
CA THR A 207 8.83 44.94 -75.53
C THR A 207 8.94 46.38 -76.04
N LEU A 208 7.83 46.95 -76.52
CA LEU A 208 7.75 48.35 -76.92
C LEU A 208 7.83 49.25 -75.66
N PRO A 209 8.62 50.35 -75.65
CA PRO A 209 8.82 51.18 -74.45
C PRO A 209 7.55 51.69 -73.76
N SER A 210 6.45 51.86 -74.50
CA SER A 210 5.15 52.28 -73.93
C SER A 210 4.33 51.15 -73.31
N ALA A 211 4.77 49.89 -73.43
CA ALA A 211 4.03 48.69 -73.05
C ALA A 211 4.74 47.82 -71.99
N THR A 212 5.97 48.16 -71.59
CA THR A 212 6.77 47.40 -70.62
C THR A 212 6.25 47.48 -69.18
N ASP A 213 5.52 48.55 -68.84
CA ASP A 213 4.93 48.78 -67.50
C ASP A 213 3.44 48.41 -67.41
N ILE A 214 2.86 47.80 -68.45
CA ILE A 214 1.46 47.37 -68.46
C ILE A 214 1.36 45.94 -67.90
N PHE A 215 0.40 45.70 -67.01
CA PHE A 215 0.09 44.36 -66.53
C PHE A 215 -0.54 43.50 -67.62
N VAL A 216 0.06 42.33 -67.85
CA VAL A 216 -0.50 41.25 -68.67
C VAL A 216 -1.16 40.24 -67.74
N THR A 217 -2.38 39.82 -68.06
CA THR A 217 -3.13 38.83 -67.26
C THR A 217 -3.19 37.46 -67.94
N PRO A 218 -2.15 36.62 -67.83
CA PRO A 218 -2.18 35.27 -68.38
C PRO A 218 -3.15 34.36 -67.62
N LEU A 219 -3.80 33.45 -68.33
CA LEU A 219 -4.62 32.38 -67.77
C LEU A 219 -4.11 31.04 -68.29
N LEU A 220 -3.81 30.12 -67.37
CA LEU A 220 -3.53 28.72 -67.68
C LEU A 220 -4.61 27.86 -67.02
N GLN A 221 -5.16 26.91 -67.78
CA GLN A 221 -6.06 25.87 -67.31
C GLN A 221 -5.54 24.52 -67.80
N ALA A 222 -5.54 23.51 -66.94
CA ALA A 222 -5.14 22.15 -67.31
C ALA A 222 -5.76 21.14 -66.34
N ARG A 223 -5.69 19.85 -66.65
CA ARG A 223 -5.84 18.79 -65.65
C ARG A 223 -4.60 17.91 -65.65
N ILE A 224 -3.96 17.77 -64.49
CA ILE A 224 -2.78 16.92 -64.29
C ILE A 224 -3.25 15.60 -63.69
N ASP A 225 -3.14 14.51 -64.45
CA ASP A 225 -3.57 13.16 -64.05
C ASP A 225 -5.04 13.09 -63.58
N GLY A 226 -5.89 13.94 -64.16
CA GLY A 226 -7.31 14.11 -63.82
C GLY A 226 -7.60 15.26 -62.85
N SER A 227 -6.58 15.80 -62.16
CA SER A 227 -6.70 16.85 -61.14
C SER A 227 -6.72 18.25 -61.78
N PRO A 228 -7.78 19.07 -61.61
CA PRO A 228 -7.85 20.40 -62.18
C PRO A 228 -6.77 21.35 -61.65
N LEU A 229 -6.15 22.10 -62.57
CA LEU A 229 -5.19 23.18 -62.30
C LEU A 229 -5.65 24.45 -63.02
N VAL A 230 -5.76 25.55 -62.28
CA VAL A 230 -6.04 26.88 -62.82
C VAL A 230 -5.00 27.86 -62.28
N VAL A 231 -4.30 28.55 -63.18
CA VAL A 231 -3.33 29.59 -62.83
C VAL A 231 -3.74 30.89 -63.48
N LYS A 232 -4.10 31.90 -62.68
CA LYS A 232 -4.40 33.26 -63.13
C LYS A 232 -3.24 34.15 -62.73
N GLY A 233 -2.50 34.67 -63.70
CA GLY A 233 -1.41 35.60 -63.45
C GLY A 233 -1.81 37.04 -63.71
N ARG A 234 -1.09 37.97 -63.10
CA ARG A 234 -0.99 39.38 -63.47
C ARG A 234 0.48 39.79 -63.37
N THR A 235 1.14 40.10 -64.48
CA THR A 235 2.61 40.28 -64.50
C THR A 235 3.05 41.42 -65.42
N LYS A 236 4.16 42.08 -65.06
CA LYS A 236 4.94 43.01 -65.91
C LYS A 236 6.24 42.32 -66.35
N PRO A 237 6.21 41.41 -67.34
CA PRO A 237 7.32 40.51 -67.63
C PRO A 237 8.60 41.19 -68.14
N PHE A 238 8.49 42.45 -68.61
CA PHE A 238 9.60 43.23 -69.16
C PHE A 238 9.90 44.51 -68.38
N SER A 239 9.22 44.78 -67.25
CA SER A 239 9.62 45.88 -66.37
C SER A 239 10.89 45.51 -65.60
N ALA A 240 11.59 46.52 -65.07
CA ALA A 240 12.76 46.29 -64.22
C ALA A 240 12.38 45.55 -62.92
N SER A 241 11.19 45.80 -62.38
CA SER A 241 10.70 45.16 -61.14
C SER A 241 10.18 43.75 -61.35
N ARG A 242 9.79 43.37 -62.57
CA ARG A 242 9.16 42.08 -62.92
C ARG A 242 8.00 41.69 -61.99
N GLU A 243 7.28 42.70 -61.50
CA GLU A 243 6.17 42.55 -60.58
C GLU A 243 5.13 41.58 -61.14
N SER A 244 4.87 40.49 -60.41
CA SER A 244 4.03 39.39 -60.83
C SER A 244 3.19 38.88 -59.67
N GLU A 245 1.89 38.68 -59.88
CA GLU A 245 0.96 38.02 -58.97
C GLU A 245 0.39 36.80 -59.68
N VAL A 246 0.28 35.68 -58.97
CA VAL A 246 -0.16 34.39 -59.51
C VAL A 246 -1.15 33.76 -58.54
N ALA A 247 -2.42 33.71 -58.91
CA ALA A 247 -3.42 32.90 -58.22
C ALA A 247 -3.41 31.48 -58.79
N LEU A 248 -3.01 30.51 -57.97
CA LEU A 248 -2.83 29.09 -58.26
C LEU A 248 -3.91 28.30 -57.52
N SER A 249 -4.85 27.71 -58.27
CA SER A 249 -5.84 26.78 -57.74
C SER A 249 -5.57 25.38 -58.28
N LEU A 250 -5.45 24.41 -57.38
CA LEU A 250 -5.21 23.00 -57.66
C LEU A 250 -6.21 22.19 -56.83
N ASP A 251 -6.89 21.22 -57.45
CA ASP A 251 -7.89 20.40 -56.76
C ASP A 251 -7.58 18.90 -56.90
N GLY A 252 -7.25 18.26 -55.76
CA GLY A 252 -7.18 16.81 -55.63
C GLY A 252 -5.97 16.13 -56.27
N LEU A 253 -4.80 16.78 -56.28
CA LEU A 253 -3.58 16.23 -56.86
C LEU A 253 -3.09 14.99 -56.09
N ASP A 254 -2.92 13.88 -56.82
CA ASP A 254 -2.43 12.60 -56.29
C ASP A 254 -0.93 12.69 -55.91
N VAL A 255 -0.66 12.86 -54.61
CA VAL A 255 0.68 13.10 -54.07
C VAL A 255 1.64 11.93 -54.32
N PRO A 256 1.27 10.65 -54.10
CA PRO A 256 2.12 9.50 -54.45
C PRO A 256 2.71 9.53 -55.85
N LYS A 257 1.95 9.97 -56.86
CA LYS A 257 2.41 10.06 -58.25
C LYS A 257 3.51 11.10 -58.45
N ILE A 258 3.51 12.18 -57.69
CA ILE A 258 4.57 13.20 -57.75
C ILE A 258 5.71 12.86 -56.78
N ALA A 259 5.42 12.19 -55.66
CA ALA A 259 6.41 11.79 -54.67
C ALA A 259 7.47 10.82 -55.23
N SER A 260 7.19 10.11 -56.33
CA SER A 260 8.19 9.30 -57.05
C SER A 260 9.39 10.11 -57.55
N TYR A 261 9.24 11.43 -57.71
CA TYR A 261 10.31 12.34 -58.11
C TYR A 261 11.15 12.85 -56.93
N ALA A 262 10.81 12.48 -55.69
CA ALA A 262 11.60 12.86 -54.52
C ALA A 262 12.99 12.19 -54.54
N PRO A 263 14.05 12.85 -54.01
CA PRO A 263 15.38 12.28 -53.94
C PRO A 263 15.42 10.94 -53.18
N ALA A 264 16.27 10.00 -53.63
CA ALA A 264 16.43 8.70 -52.97
C ALA A 264 16.90 8.77 -51.49
N SER A 265 17.42 9.94 -51.07
CA SER A 265 17.81 10.24 -49.69
C SER A 265 16.62 10.39 -48.74
N VAL A 266 15.40 10.60 -49.24
CA VAL A 266 14.20 10.68 -48.41
C VAL A 266 13.94 9.30 -47.78
N PRO A 267 13.92 9.17 -46.44
CA PRO A 267 13.84 7.87 -45.76
C PRO A 267 12.41 7.32 -45.65
N VAL A 268 11.44 7.95 -46.31
CA VAL A 268 10.00 7.64 -46.21
C VAL A 268 9.36 7.45 -47.58
N ALA A 269 8.25 6.72 -47.63
CA ALA A 269 7.43 6.52 -48.82
C ALA A 269 5.99 7.01 -48.56
N VAL A 270 5.45 7.82 -49.47
CA VAL A 270 4.06 8.30 -49.42
C VAL A 270 3.17 7.31 -50.17
N LYS A 271 2.24 6.65 -49.48
CA LYS A 271 1.35 5.62 -50.03
C LYS A 271 0.02 6.18 -50.54
N SER A 272 -0.49 7.21 -49.88
CA SER A 272 -1.71 7.94 -50.29
C SER A 272 -1.63 9.40 -49.87
N GLY A 273 -2.39 10.25 -50.57
CA GLY A 273 -2.56 11.66 -50.23
C GLY A 273 -3.11 12.47 -51.41
N LYS A 274 -4.07 13.36 -51.17
CA LYS A 274 -4.60 14.30 -52.18
C LYS A 274 -4.36 15.74 -51.74
N LEU A 275 -3.64 16.51 -52.55
CA LEU A 275 -3.30 17.91 -52.30
C LEU A 275 -4.23 18.85 -53.10
N SER A 276 -4.92 19.74 -52.40
CA SER A 276 -5.64 20.88 -52.98
C SER A 276 -5.03 22.18 -52.46
N THR A 277 -4.99 23.22 -53.28
CA THR A 277 -4.42 24.52 -52.91
C THR A 277 -5.19 25.66 -53.55
N ASP A 278 -5.34 26.78 -52.86
CA ASP A 278 -5.73 28.07 -53.43
C ASP A 278 -4.73 29.13 -52.93
N LEU A 279 -3.69 29.38 -53.72
CA LEU A 279 -2.54 30.20 -53.33
C LEU A 279 -2.45 31.44 -54.20
N ASN A 280 -2.18 32.59 -53.58
CA ASN A 280 -1.73 33.79 -54.27
C ASN A 280 -0.24 34.00 -53.99
N VAL A 281 0.57 33.86 -55.05
CA VAL A 281 2.01 34.03 -55.04
C VAL A 281 2.36 35.35 -55.71
N SER A 282 2.96 36.28 -54.96
CA SER A 282 3.51 37.50 -55.52
C SER A 282 5.04 37.47 -55.56
N PHE A 283 5.58 38.00 -56.65
CA PHE A 283 7.00 38.07 -56.94
C PHE A 283 7.35 39.47 -57.41
N ALA A 284 8.45 40.02 -56.88
CA ALA A 284 9.01 41.28 -57.34
C ALA A 284 10.53 41.28 -57.17
N ILE A 285 11.20 42.08 -58.00
CA ILE A 285 12.63 42.37 -57.91
C ILE A 285 12.77 43.83 -57.48
N ALA A 286 13.28 44.05 -56.27
CA ALA A 286 13.60 45.37 -55.75
C ALA A 286 15.12 45.45 -55.53
N GLY A 287 15.84 46.16 -56.42
CA GLY A 287 17.30 46.14 -56.44
C GLY A 287 17.85 44.79 -56.88
N ASP A 288 18.80 44.23 -56.12
CA ASP A 288 19.42 42.91 -56.38
C ASP A 288 18.74 41.74 -55.64
N THR A 289 17.72 41.99 -54.82
CA THR A 289 17.06 40.97 -54.00
C THR A 289 15.68 40.62 -54.54
N PRO A 290 15.44 39.38 -55.00
CA PRO A 290 14.11 38.91 -55.34
C PRO A 290 13.28 38.67 -54.07
N THR A 291 12.01 39.05 -54.09
CA THR A 291 11.04 38.72 -53.03
C THR A 291 9.99 37.77 -53.59
N ILE A 292 9.66 36.74 -52.79
CA ILE A 292 8.55 35.83 -53.04
C ILE A 292 7.68 35.87 -51.81
N ARG A 293 6.38 36.10 -52.00
CA ARG A 293 5.37 36.12 -50.94
C ARG A 293 4.22 35.20 -51.33
N ILE A 294 3.81 34.34 -50.40
CA ILE A 294 2.76 33.34 -50.61
C ILE A 294 1.68 33.58 -49.55
N THR A 295 0.42 33.63 -50.00
CA THR A 295 -0.78 33.74 -49.17
C THR A 295 -1.85 32.79 -49.69
N GLY A 296 -2.82 32.40 -48.87
CA GLY A 296 -3.91 31.49 -49.29
C GLY A 296 -3.99 30.23 -48.44
N GLU A 297 -4.48 29.14 -48.99
CA GLU A 297 -4.70 27.89 -48.26
C GLU A 297 -4.22 26.64 -49.01
N ALA A 298 -3.86 25.62 -48.25
CA ALA A 298 -3.46 24.31 -48.74
C ALA A 298 -4.06 23.21 -47.87
N ASP A 299 -4.67 22.22 -48.52
CA ASP A 299 -5.34 21.08 -47.92
C ASP A 299 -4.73 19.76 -48.40
N LEU A 300 -4.46 18.86 -47.46
CA LEU A 300 -3.97 17.52 -47.74
C LEU A 300 -4.88 16.49 -47.09
N ALA A 301 -5.56 15.67 -47.90
CA ALA A 301 -6.49 14.63 -47.46
C ALA A 301 -5.89 13.22 -47.58
N ASP A 302 -6.27 12.34 -46.66
CA ASP A 302 -5.97 10.89 -46.66
C ASP A 302 -4.47 10.55 -46.80
N LEU A 303 -3.63 11.25 -46.03
CA LEU A 303 -2.19 11.04 -46.02
C LEU A 303 -1.84 9.71 -45.35
N ALA A 304 -1.01 8.89 -46.00
CA ALA A 304 -0.37 7.72 -45.39
C ALA A 304 1.10 7.64 -45.77
N VAL A 305 1.98 7.57 -44.77
CA VAL A 305 3.43 7.56 -44.91
C VAL A 305 4.00 6.33 -44.21
N THR A 306 4.84 5.59 -44.92
CA THR A 306 5.59 4.43 -44.41
C THR A 306 7.09 4.70 -44.47
N ASP A 307 7.88 3.88 -43.77
CA ASP A 307 9.31 3.80 -44.04
C ASP A 307 9.60 3.00 -45.32
N LYS A 308 10.88 2.86 -45.67
CA LYS A 308 11.33 2.06 -46.83
C LYS A 308 11.07 0.55 -46.70
N ALA A 309 10.80 0.06 -45.50
CA ALA A 309 10.42 -1.32 -45.24
C ALA A 309 8.89 -1.52 -45.21
N ASP A 310 8.13 -0.53 -45.69
CA ASP A 310 6.67 -0.48 -45.68
C ASP A 310 6.03 -0.51 -44.27
N ALA A 311 6.80 -0.19 -43.23
CA ALA A 311 6.24 -0.05 -41.89
C ALA A 311 5.51 1.30 -41.76
N PRO A 312 4.27 1.33 -41.23
CA PRO A 312 3.53 2.59 -41.02
C PRO A 312 4.25 3.54 -40.07
N LEU A 313 4.43 4.79 -40.49
CA LEU A 313 5.02 5.87 -39.67
C LEU A 313 3.97 6.86 -39.19
N VAL A 314 3.29 7.50 -40.16
CA VAL A 314 2.30 8.56 -39.92
C VAL A 314 1.17 8.43 -40.94
N ALA A 315 -0.07 8.52 -40.48
CA ALA A 315 -1.23 8.75 -41.33
C ALA A 315 -2.04 9.93 -40.79
N ALA A 316 -2.80 10.61 -41.64
CA ALA A 316 -3.72 11.68 -41.23
C ALA A 316 -4.90 11.76 -42.20
N ARG A 317 -6.10 12.01 -41.66
CA ARG A 317 -7.31 12.14 -42.48
C ARG A 317 -7.33 13.46 -43.25
N ALA A 318 -6.96 14.56 -42.59
CA ALA A 318 -6.88 15.87 -43.22
C ALA A 318 -5.83 16.75 -42.52
N LEU A 319 -5.12 17.55 -43.30
CA LEU A 319 -4.26 18.65 -42.86
C LEU A 319 -4.68 19.90 -43.64
N HIS A 320 -5.10 20.96 -42.94
CA HIS A 320 -5.41 22.27 -43.52
C HIS A 320 -4.39 23.30 -43.02
N VAL A 321 -3.89 24.14 -43.92
CA VAL A 321 -2.97 25.22 -43.61
C VAL A 321 -3.43 26.50 -44.29
N LYS A 322 -3.74 27.53 -43.48
CA LYS A 322 -4.04 28.88 -43.95
C LYS A 322 -2.83 29.79 -43.77
N ILE A 323 -2.24 30.19 -44.88
CA ILE A 323 -1.01 30.97 -44.97
C ILE A 323 -1.38 32.46 -45.01
N ALA A 324 -0.97 33.19 -43.97
CA ALA A 324 -1.16 34.64 -43.91
C ALA A 324 -0.04 35.39 -44.64
N ASP A 325 1.21 34.95 -44.45
CA ASP A 325 2.39 35.50 -45.12
C ASP A 325 3.56 34.51 -45.04
N ALA A 326 3.89 33.85 -46.15
CA ALA A 326 5.13 33.07 -46.25
C ALA A 326 6.10 33.74 -47.23
N GLN A 327 7.31 34.06 -46.77
CA GLN A 327 8.42 34.58 -47.57
C GLN A 327 9.63 33.65 -47.44
N PRO A 328 9.67 32.53 -48.19
CA PRO A 328 10.69 31.48 -48.03
C PRO A 328 12.13 31.99 -48.23
N LEU A 329 12.33 33.01 -49.07
CA LEU A 329 13.66 33.60 -49.31
C LEU A 329 14.19 34.42 -48.12
N ARG A 330 13.36 34.68 -47.12
CA ARG A 330 13.67 35.49 -45.92
C ARG A 330 13.43 34.73 -44.61
N ASP A 331 13.12 33.43 -44.68
CA ASP A 331 12.77 32.58 -43.53
C ASP A 331 11.58 33.11 -42.70
N ILE A 332 10.58 33.73 -43.35
CA ILE A 332 9.35 34.22 -42.71
C ILE A 332 8.18 33.29 -43.03
N TRP A 333 7.50 32.79 -42.01
CA TRP A 333 6.36 31.88 -42.10
C TRP A 333 5.27 32.27 -41.09
N HIS A 334 4.30 33.07 -41.52
CA HIS A 334 3.14 33.46 -40.71
C HIS A 334 1.90 32.70 -41.18
N LEU A 335 1.34 31.89 -40.29
CA LEU A 335 0.20 31.02 -40.53
C LEU A 335 -0.98 31.46 -39.66
N ASP A 336 -2.14 31.64 -40.26
CA ASP A 336 -3.37 31.99 -39.56
C ASP A 336 -3.97 30.76 -38.88
N GLU A 337 -3.92 29.61 -39.55
CA GLU A 337 -4.55 28.38 -39.07
C GLU A 337 -3.78 27.14 -39.56
N VAL A 338 -3.59 26.17 -38.67
CA VAL A 338 -3.05 24.84 -38.98
C VAL A 338 -3.91 23.80 -38.28
N THR A 339 -4.71 23.02 -39.02
CA THR A 339 -5.52 21.96 -38.44
C THR A 339 -5.12 20.58 -38.93
N LEU A 340 -4.99 19.62 -38.02
CA LEU A 340 -4.63 18.23 -38.31
C LEU A 340 -5.67 17.30 -37.69
N ALA A 341 -6.46 16.64 -38.54
CA ALA A 341 -7.55 15.76 -38.14
C ALA A 341 -7.16 14.27 -38.25
N GLY A 342 -7.39 13.53 -37.17
CA GLY A 342 -7.17 12.09 -37.09
C GLY A 342 -5.72 11.64 -37.36
N PRO A 343 -4.67 12.27 -36.82
CA PRO A 343 -3.32 11.78 -37.02
C PRO A 343 -3.10 10.44 -36.30
N ASN A 344 -2.57 9.45 -37.01
CA ASN A 344 -2.16 8.17 -36.45
C ASN A 344 -0.63 8.04 -36.57
N VAL A 345 0.05 8.06 -35.44
CA VAL A 345 1.52 8.03 -35.36
C VAL A 345 1.97 6.77 -34.64
N ARG A 346 2.94 6.06 -35.21
CA ARG A 346 3.55 4.89 -34.56
C ARG A 346 4.96 5.21 -34.08
N LEU A 347 5.17 5.18 -32.78
CA LEU A 347 6.47 5.37 -32.14
C LEU A 347 7.00 4.02 -31.65
N VAL A 348 8.16 3.63 -32.17
CA VAL A 348 8.84 2.39 -31.80
C VAL A 348 10.22 2.74 -31.27
N ARG A 349 10.50 2.34 -30.02
CA ARG A 349 11.85 2.41 -29.42
C ARG A 349 12.47 1.02 -29.48
N ASP A 350 13.60 0.89 -30.18
CA ASP A 350 14.28 -0.41 -30.30
C ASP A 350 15.11 -0.75 -29.05
N SER A 351 15.69 -1.95 -29.03
CA SER A 351 16.55 -2.43 -27.94
C SER A 351 17.87 -1.66 -27.79
N ALA A 352 18.26 -0.84 -28.78
CA ALA A 352 19.38 0.10 -28.68
C ALA A 352 18.93 1.46 -28.10
N GLY A 353 17.65 1.60 -27.76
CA GLY A 353 17.06 2.81 -27.21
C GLY A 353 16.77 3.89 -28.24
N VAL A 354 16.90 3.61 -29.54
CA VAL A 354 16.70 4.54 -30.66
C VAL A 354 15.25 4.51 -31.13
N LEU A 355 14.64 5.68 -31.29
CA LEU A 355 13.28 5.80 -31.82
C LEU A 355 13.27 5.68 -33.36
N ASN A 356 12.26 5.04 -33.93
CA ASN A 356 12.06 4.97 -35.38
C ASN A 356 12.09 6.35 -36.06
N VAL A 357 11.54 7.39 -35.42
CA VAL A 357 11.59 8.77 -35.92
C VAL A 357 13.00 9.40 -35.89
N GLN A 358 13.88 8.99 -34.97
CA GLN A 358 15.27 9.46 -34.95
C GLN A 358 16.08 8.90 -36.12
N LYS A 359 15.73 7.70 -36.60
CA LYS A 359 16.36 7.08 -37.78
C LYS A 359 16.04 7.83 -39.07
N LEU A 360 15.02 8.70 -39.07
CA LEU A 360 14.64 9.53 -40.23
C LEU A 360 15.50 10.80 -40.37
N ALA A 361 16.25 11.22 -39.34
CA ALA A 361 16.98 12.48 -39.34
C ALA A 361 18.24 12.51 -40.24
N GLY A 362 18.57 11.39 -40.90
CA GLY A 362 19.80 11.25 -41.68
C GLY A 362 21.07 11.17 -40.80
N PRO A 363 22.20 10.66 -41.31
CA PRO A 363 23.46 10.69 -40.57
C PRO A 363 23.90 12.14 -40.34
N GLU A 364 24.34 12.42 -39.12
CA GLU A 364 24.91 13.72 -38.74
C GLU A 364 26.01 14.10 -39.75
N PRO A 365 26.01 15.34 -40.30
CA PRO A 365 27.09 15.77 -41.18
C PRO A 365 28.40 15.62 -40.41
N LYS A 366 29.32 14.77 -40.89
CA LYS A 366 30.67 14.72 -40.35
C LYS A 366 31.20 16.15 -40.35
N ALA A 367 31.58 16.65 -39.18
CA ALA A 367 32.11 17.99 -38.99
C ALA A 367 33.28 18.20 -39.98
N GLN A 368 32.98 18.86 -41.09
CA GLN A 368 33.95 19.27 -42.07
C GLN A 368 34.58 20.55 -41.54
N GLU A 369 35.91 20.59 -41.48
CA GLU A 369 36.70 21.67 -40.90
C GLU A 369 36.14 23.06 -41.24
N ALA A 370 35.99 23.87 -40.19
CA ALA A 370 35.36 25.17 -40.23
C ALA A 370 35.97 26.08 -41.31
N LYS A 371 35.17 26.39 -42.34
CA LYS A 371 35.41 27.55 -43.21
C LYS A 371 35.12 28.85 -42.44
N PRO A 372 35.82 29.97 -42.74
CA PRO A 372 35.68 31.21 -41.98
C PRO A 372 34.26 31.79 -42.07
N ALA A 373 33.73 32.18 -40.91
CA ALA A 373 32.53 32.96 -40.64
C ALA A 373 31.58 33.20 -41.83
N ALA A 374 30.62 32.27 -41.98
CA ALA A 374 29.42 32.53 -42.75
C ALA A 374 28.65 33.70 -42.09
N LYS A 375 28.17 34.64 -42.90
CA LYS A 375 27.23 35.69 -42.49
C LYS A 375 26.13 35.07 -41.63
N GLU A 376 25.82 35.69 -40.49
CA GLU A 376 24.71 35.29 -39.62
C GLU A 376 23.43 35.13 -40.45
N THR A 377 22.99 33.89 -40.63
CA THR A 377 21.69 33.61 -41.24
C THR A 377 20.61 34.13 -40.30
N PRO A 378 19.65 34.96 -40.78
CA PRO A 378 18.59 35.46 -39.92
C PRO A 378 17.81 34.30 -39.27
N PRO A 379 17.34 34.45 -38.02
CA PRO A 379 16.58 33.41 -37.35
C PRO A 379 15.21 33.22 -38.02
N LEU A 380 14.74 31.96 -38.06
CA LEU A 380 13.41 31.61 -38.58
C LEU A 380 12.30 32.38 -37.85
N ASP A 381 11.56 33.21 -38.58
CA ASP A 381 10.37 33.92 -38.08
C ASP A 381 9.12 33.08 -38.39
N LEU A 382 8.80 32.15 -37.49
CA LEU A 382 7.61 31.31 -37.57
C LEU A 382 6.58 31.81 -36.56
N ALA A 383 5.39 32.18 -37.04
CA ALA A 383 4.25 32.58 -36.24
C ALA A 383 3.00 31.79 -36.64
N ILE A 384 2.28 31.24 -35.66
CA ILE A 384 1.06 30.46 -35.87
C ILE A 384 -0.04 31.05 -34.96
N ARG A 385 -1.08 31.63 -35.56
CA ARG A 385 -2.18 32.24 -34.80
C ARG A 385 -3.03 31.17 -34.11
N HIS A 386 -3.41 30.10 -34.82
CA HIS A 386 -4.15 28.97 -34.27
C HIS A 386 -3.64 27.64 -34.84
N LEU A 387 -3.34 26.68 -33.98
CA LEU A 387 -3.06 25.29 -34.34
C LEU A 387 -4.00 24.38 -33.58
N ALA A 388 -4.62 23.44 -34.28
CA ALA A 388 -5.51 22.43 -33.69
C ALA A 388 -5.19 21.03 -34.21
N ILE A 389 -5.02 20.08 -33.30
CA ILE A 389 -4.95 18.64 -33.58
C ILE A 389 -6.17 18.00 -32.94
N SER A 390 -6.89 17.16 -33.68
CA SER A 390 -8.11 16.49 -33.22
C SER A 390 -8.12 15.00 -33.53
N ASP A 391 -8.75 14.21 -32.66
CA ASP A 391 -8.97 12.77 -32.83
C ASP A 391 -7.70 11.93 -33.13
N GLY A 392 -6.54 12.35 -32.59
CA GLY A 392 -5.28 11.66 -32.83
C GLY A 392 -5.09 10.35 -32.06
N THR A 393 -4.30 9.45 -32.62
CA THR A 393 -3.85 8.21 -31.97
C THR A 393 -2.32 8.08 -32.06
N ILE A 394 -1.66 7.84 -30.94
CA ILE A 394 -0.21 7.60 -30.90
C ILE A 394 0.03 6.20 -30.33
N GLY A 395 0.42 5.26 -31.19
CA GLY A 395 0.83 3.93 -30.77
C GLY A 395 2.26 3.92 -30.26
N LEU A 396 2.48 3.36 -29.07
CA LEU A 396 3.77 3.27 -28.40
C LEU A 396 4.21 1.80 -28.30
N ASP A 397 5.43 1.51 -28.74
CA ASP A 397 6.05 0.19 -28.67
C ASP A 397 7.50 0.31 -28.20
N ASP A 398 7.73 0.04 -26.93
CA ASP A 398 9.04 0.12 -26.29
C ASP A 398 9.66 -1.28 -26.12
N GLN A 399 10.76 -1.50 -26.84
CA GLN A 399 11.54 -2.74 -26.85
C GLN A 399 12.86 -2.61 -26.07
N LEU A 400 13.04 -1.52 -25.30
CA LEU A 400 14.24 -1.29 -24.50
C LEU A 400 14.41 -2.33 -23.39
N LEU A 401 13.30 -2.70 -22.74
CA LEU A 401 13.29 -3.67 -21.64
C LEU A 401 13.13 -5.10 -22.18
N LYS A 402 13.62 -6.11 -21.43
CA LYS A 402 13.43 -7.54 -21.76
C LYS A 402 11.95 -7.88 -21.99
N SER A 403 11.06 -7.25 -21.22
CA SER A 403 9.60 -7.31 -21.43
C SER A 403 9.16 -6.12 -22.28
N ARG A 404 8.77 -6.39 -23.51
CA ARG A 404 8.23 -5.39 -24.45
C ARG A 404 7.01 -4.68 -23.86
N VAL A 405 6.98 -3.35 -23.90
CA VAL A 405 5.85 -2.54 -23.43
C VAL A 405 5.11 -1.95 -24.62
N GLN A 406 3.83 -2.28 -24.73
CA GLN A 406 2.93 -1.72 -25.75
C GLN A 406 1.82 -0.91 -25.08
N GLY A 407 1.45 0.20 -25.69
CA GLY A 407 0.32 1.03 -25.29
C GLY A 407 -0.04 2.03 -26.38
N ALA A 408 -1.07 2.83 -26.16
CA ALA A 408 -1.45 3.88 -27.08
C ALA A 408 -2.09 5.06 -26.36
N LEU A 409 -1.87 6.25 -26.92
CA LEU A 409 -2.61 7.45 -26.61
C LEU A 409 -3.77 7.58 -27.61
N THR A 410 -4.98 7.78 -27.12
CA THR A 410 -6.19 7.89 -27.94
C THR A 410 -6.92 9.19 -27.68
N GLY A 411 -7.58 9.75 -28.70
CA GLY A 411 -8.26 11.04 -28.57
C GLY A 411 -7.27 12.18 -28.32
N PHE A 412 -6.06 12.06 -28.85
CA PHE A 412 -5.01 13.07 -28.73
C PHE A 412 -5.47 14.36 -29.42
N ALA A 413 -5.74 15.38 -28.61
CA ALA A 413 -6.18 16.69 -29.06
C ALA A 413 -5.27 17.78 -28.48
N VAL A 414 -4.81 18.69 -29.33
CA VAL A 414 -3.94 19.80 -28.94
C VAL A 414 -4.47 21.09 -29.55
N THR A 415 -4.52 22.16 -28.77
CA THR A 415 -4.68 23.52 -29.31
C THR A 415 -3.47 24.36 -28.94
N LEU A 416 -3.01 25.23 -29.84
CA LEU A 416 -1.92 26.17 -29.60
C LEU A 416 -2.26 27.51 -30.26
N ASP A 417 -2.42 28.55 -29.44
CA ASP A 417 -2.85 29.88 -29.86
C ASP A 417 -1.73 30.91 -29.67
N GLY A 418 -1.40 31.62 -30.74
CA GLY A 418 -0.42 32.73 -30.73
C GLY A 418 1.03 32.28 -30.59
N PHE A 419 1.42 31.15 -31.17
CA PHE A 419 2.81 30.68 -31.16
C PHE A 419 3.71 31.56 -32.03
N SER A 420 4.92 31.87 -31.53
CA SER A 420 5.94 32.58 -32.29
C SER A 420 7.34 32.20 -31.81
N THR A 421 8.29 32.07 -32.74
CA THR A 421 9.69 31.81 -32.43
C THR A 421 10.44 33.04 -31.89
N LEU A 422 9.99 34.25 -32.25
CA LEU A 422 10.67 35.51 -31.93
C LEU A 422 9.93 36.35 -30.87
N SER A 423 8.62 36.15 -30.70
CA SER A 423 7.81 36.91 -29.73
C SER A 423 8.09 36.51 -28.28
N LYS A 424 8.03 37.49 -27.38
CA LYS A 424 8.03 37.28 -25.92
C LYS A 424 6.62 37.08 -25.36
N THR A 425 5.58 37.22 -26.17
CA THR A 425 4.19 36.95 -25.76
C THR A 425 4.00 35.44 -25.59
N PRO A 426 3.48 34.96 -24.45
CA PRO A 426 3.26 33.54 -24.25
C PRO A 426 2.15 32.99 -25.15
N ALA A 427 2.42 31.87 -25.79
CA ALA A 427 1.44 31.10 -26.55
C ALA A 427 0.66 30.18 -25.61
N ARG A 428 -0.66 30.18 -25.72
CA ARG A 428 -1.52 29.32 -24.88
C ARG A 428 -1.65 27.97 -25.55
N TYR A 429 -1.54 26.89 -24.77
CA TYR A 429 -1.80 25.56 -25.30
C TYR A 429 -2.71 24.75 -24.38
N THR A 430 -3.45 23.83 -24.99
CA THR A 430 -4.17 22.75 -24.31
C THR A 430 -3.81 21.42 -24.95
N LEU A 431 -3.77 20.37 -24.15
CA LEU A 431 -3.55 18.99 -24.57
C LEU A 431 -4.53 18.12 -23.80
N LYS A 432 -5.21 17.23 -24.50
CA LYS A 432 -6.08 16.20 -23.92
C LYS A 432 -5.78 14.87 -24.59
N THR A 433 -5.70 13.80 -23.80
CA THR A 433 -5.51 12.44 -24.31
C THR A 433 -5.94 11.40 -23.29
N ALA A 434 -6.40 10.25 -23.77
CA ALA A 434 -6.64 9.06 -22.93
C ALA A 434 -5.56 8.00 -23.17
N PHE A 435 -5.32 7.14 -22.18
CA PHE A 435 -4.45 5.97 -22.31
C PHE A 435 -5.31 4.73 -22.64
N ASP A 436 -4.87 3.92 -23.62
CA ASP A 436 -5.58 2.70 -24.06
C ASP A 436 -5.81 1.66 -22.95
N LYS A 437 -4.94 1.68 -21.92
CA LYS A 437 -5.01 0.80 -20.74
C LYS A 437 -5.57 1.47 -19.49
N GLY A 438 -6.26 2.60 -19.65
CA GLY A 438 -6.99 3.30 -18.59
C GLY A 438 -6.31 4.54 -18.05
N GLY A 439 -7.13 5.58 -17.81
CA GLY A 439 -6.74 6.90 -17.35
C GLY A 439 -6.74 7.95 -18.47
N ALA A 440 -6.60 9.21 -18.09
CA ALA A 440 -6.52 10.34 -19.01
C ALA A 440 -5.51 11.39 -18.54
N LEU A 441 -4.98 12.17 -19.48
CA LEU A 441 -4.05 13.26 -19.25
C LEU A 441 -4.59 14.52 -19.94
N ASP A 442 -4.86 15.52 -19.12
CA ASP A 442 -5.13 16.89 -19.54
C ASP A 442 -3.95 17.78 -19.14
N ALA A 443 -3.46 18.61 -20.06
CA ALA A 443 -2.47 19.62 -19.78
C ALA A 443 -2.89 20.96 -20.40
N SER A 444 -2.64 22.06 -19.69
CA SER A 444 -2.89 23.39 -20.23
C SER A 444 -1.89 24.39 -19.68
N GLY A 445 -1.55 25.40 -20.45
CA GLY A 445 -0.65 26.43 -19.94
C GLY A 445 -0.12 27.36 -21.01
N ASN A 446 1.05 27.89 -20.75
CA ASN A 446 1.69 28.89 -21.62
C ASN A 446 3.10 28.43 -21.99
N VAL A 447 3.52 28.74 -23.22
CA VAL A 447 4.87 28.47 -23.70
C VAL A 447 5.43 29.71 -24.40
N THR A 448 6.68 30.07 -24.10
CA THR A 448 7.35 31.22 -24.73
C THR A 448 8.72 30.77 -25.23
N LEU A 449 8.82 30.44 -26.52
CA LEU A 449 10.05 29.88 -27.09
C LEU A 449 11.23 30.87 -27.02
N ALA A 450 11.00 32.15 -27.30
CA ALA A 450 12.02 33.19 -27.21
C ALA A 450 12.57 33.39 -25.78
N ALA A 451 11.73 33.15 -24.76
CA ALA A 451 12.12 33.21 -23.35
C ALA A 451 12.63 31.87 -22.80
N LYS A 452 12.45 30.78 -23.54
CA LYS A 452 12.79 29.40 -23.14
C LYS A 452 12.08 28.93 -21.87
N THR A 453 10.81 29.31 -21.72
CA THR A 453 9.99 28.97 -20.55
C THR A 453 8.66 28.34 -20.94
N ALA A 454 8.14 27.48 -20.06
CA ALA A 454 6.77 26.98 -20.14
C ALA A 454 6.18 26.79 -18.75
N ASP A 455 4.88 27.09 -18.61
CA ASP A 455 4.06 26.74 -17.46
C ASP A 455 3.02 25.72 -17.90
N VAL A 456 2.80 24.70 -17.08
CA VAL A 456 1.94 23.55 -17.37
C VAL A 456 1.07 23.27 -16.15
N LYS A 457 -0.25 23.30 -16.28
CA LYS A 457 -1.18 22.69 -15.34
C LYS A 457 -1.50 21.29 -15.84
N LEU A 458 -0.93 20.29 -15.19
CA LEU A 458 -1.09 18.88 -15.53
C LEU A 458 -2.18 18.27 -14.64
N ALA A 459 -3.16 17.61 -15.25
CA ALA A 459 -4.19 16.82 -14.61
C ALA A 459 -4.17 15.40 -15.19
N LEU A 460 -3.61 14.47 -14.42
CA LEU A 460 -3.63 13.05 -14.68
C LEU A 460 -4.78 12.43 -13.89
N ASP A 461 -5.66 11.72 -14.56
CA ASP A 461 -6.80 11.04 -13.95
C ASP A 461 -6.67 9.54 -14.09
N ALA A 462 -6.75 8.84 -12.95
CA ALA A 462 -6.81 7.38 -12.82
C ALA A 462 -5.87 6.57 -13.74
N LEU A 463 -4.60 6.97 -13.90
CA LEU A 463 -3.62 6.23 -14.69
C LEU A 463 -3.38 4.84 -14.09
N ALA A 464 -3.69 3.78 -14.85
CA ALA A 464 -3.48 2.41 -14.40
C ALA A 464 -1.98 2.09 -14.25
N LEU A 465 -1.59 1.58 -13.08
CA LEU A 465 -0.19 1.22 -12.79
C LEU A 465 0.26 -0.16 -13.30
N PRO A 466 -0.58 -1.21 -13.38
CA PRO A 466 -0.13 -2.54 -13.86
C PRO A 466 0.57 -2.54 -15.24
N PRO A 467 0.14 -1.74 -16.24
CA PRO A 467 0.85 -1.62 -17.51
C PRO A 467 2.31 -1.09 -17.40
N LEU A 468 2.63 -0.38 -16.32
CA LEU A 468 3.96 0.18 -16.05
C LEU A 468 4.88 -0.79 -15.30
N GLN A 469 4.41 -2.00 -14.96
CA GLN A 469 5.18 -2.98 -14.20
C GLN A 469 6.60 -3.24 -14.75
N PRO A 470 6.84 -3.36 -16.08
CA PRO A 470 8.19 -3.55 -16.60
C PRO A 470 9.16 -2.42 -16.23
N TYR A 471 8.67 -1.18 -16.12
CA TYR A 471 9.48 -0.04 -15.67
C TYR A 471 9.70 -0.03 -14.15
N LEU A 472 8.71 -0.51 -13.38
CA LEU A 472 8.78 -0.59 -11.92
C LEU A 472 9.66 -1.75 -11.41
N ALA A 473 9.81 -2.81 -12.22
CA ALA A 473 10.58 -4.00 -11.88
C ALA A 473 12.05 -3.71 -11.55
N ASN A 474 12.62 -2.62 -12.07
CA ASN A 474 14.01 -2.21 -11.80
C ASN A 474 14.16 -1.41 -10.48
N VAL A 475 13.05 -0.99 -9.86
CA VAL A 475 13.04 -0.10 -8.69
C VAL A 475 12.49 -0.79 -7.45
N MET A 476 11.59 -1.76 -7.61
CA MET A 476 10.99 -2.52 -6.51
C MET A 476 10.95 -4.03 -6.78
N ALA A 477 11.22 -4.84 -5.75
CA ALA A 477 11.10 -6.30 -5.80
C ALA A 477 9.65 -6.78 -5.61
N ALA A 478 8.68 -6.06 -6.18
CA ALA A 478 7.25 -6.29 -6.04
C ALA A 478 6.53 -6.17 -7.39
N ARG A 479 5.42 -6.91 -7.53
CA ARG A 479 4.50 -6.80 -8.65
C ARG A 479 3.29 -5.95 -8.25
N VAL A 480 3.05 -4.88 -8.99
CA VAL A 480 1.83 -4.09 -8.93
C VAL A 480 0.74 -4.82 -9.69
N THR A 481 -0.25 -5.33 -8.96
CA THR A 481 -1.39 -6.08 -9.54
C THR A 481 -2.63 -5.22 -9.72
N SER A 482 -2.77 -4.16 -8.92
CA SER A 482 -3.80 -3.14 -9.05
C SER A 482 -3.28 -1.80 -8.55
N GLY A 483 -3.87 -0.71 -9.03
CA GLY A 483 -3.60 0.66 -8.56
C GLY A 483 -3.82 1.69 -9.66
N THR A 484 -4.38 2.84 -9.31
CA THR A 484 -4.53 3.99 -10.21
C THR A 484 -3.89 5.24 -9.63
N LEU A 485 -3.13 5.97 -10.44
CA LEU A 485 -2.44 7.21 -10.07
C LEU A 485 -3.20 8.42 -10.63
N GLY A 486 -3.55 9.36 -9.76
CA GLY A 486 -4.06 10.68 -10.11
C GLY A 486 -3.07 11.78 -9.71
N ALA A 487 -3.01 12.87 -10.48
CA ALA A 487 -2.17 14.01 -10.14
C ALA A 487 -2.74 15.31 -10.69
N LYS A 488 -2.73 16.38 -9.90
CA LYS A 488 -3.05 17.76 -10.31
C LYS A 488 -1.89 18.66 -9.93
N LEU A 489 -0.99 18.89 -10.88
CA LEU A 489 0.31 19.50 -10.64
C LEU A 489 0.53 20.71 -11.56
N PRO A 490 0.73 21.92 -11.02
CA PRO A 490 1.34 23.01 -11.76
C PRO A 490 2.85 22.78 -11.84
N VAL A 491 3.40 22.79 -13.05
CA VAL A 491 4.82 22.60 -13.35
C VAL A 491 5.30 23.80 -14.16
N SER A 492 6.41 24.41 -13.76
CA SER A 492 7.12 25.40 -14.57
C SER A 492 8.47 24.84 -15.00
N VAL A 493 8.85 25.13 -16.23
CA VAL A 493 10.10 24.69 -16.87
C VAL A 493 10.80 25.91 -17.43
N ASP A 494 12.11 26.00 -17.18
CA ASP A 494 12.98 27.06 -17.66
C ASP A 494 14.23 26.44 -18.27
N TRP A 495 14.14 26.09 -19.55
CA TRP A 495 15.25 25.49 -20.29
C TRP A 495 16.26 26.52 -20.81
N SER A 496 16.19 27.78 -20.33
CA SER A 496 17.34 28.69 -20.41
C SER A 496 18.46 28.29 -19.46
N LYS A 497 18.12 27.57 -18.38
CA LYS A 497 19.08 27.01 -17.40
C LYS A 497 19.62 25.67 -17.89
N ALA A 498 20.88 25.39 -17.56
CA ALA A 498 21.58 24.17 -18.00
C ALA A 498 20.95 22.86 -17.49
N ASP A 499 20.18 22.93 -16.40
CA ASP A 499 19.49 21.81 -15.76
C ASP A 499 17.97 21.78 -16.05
N GLY A 500 17.47 22.70 -16.88
CA GLY A 500 16.05 22.78 -17.26
C GLY A 500 15.13 23.49 -16.27
N GLY A 501 15.63 23.85 -15.07
CA GLY A 501 14.91 24.70 -14.11
C GLY A 501 13.51 24.21 -13.70
N VAL A 502 13.30 22.90 -13.58
CA VAL A 502 11.97 22.30 -13.36
C VAL A 502 11.49 22.53 -11.92
N GLN A 503 10.34 23.19 -11.77
CA GLN A 503 9.67 23.39 -10.48
C GLN A 503 8.23 22.88 -10.54
N VAL A 504 7.82 22.13 -9.51
CA VAL A 504 6.44 21.71 -9.29
C VAL A 504 5.87 22.57 -8.15
N GLY A 505 4.78 23.28 -8.41
CA GLY A 505 4.07 24.08 -7.42
C GLY A 505 3.13 23.25 -6.55
N ALA A 506 2.22 23.94 -5.85
CA ALA A 506 1.27 23.30 -4.96
C ALA A 506 0.24 22.48 -5.74
N GLY A 507 0.03 21.22 -5.36
CA GLY A 507 -0.83 20.29 -6.09
C GLY A 507 -1.13 19.01 -5.31
N ASP A 508 -1.98 18.16 -5.88
CA ASP A 508 -2.42 16.92 -5.25
C ASP A 508 -1.95 15.70 -6.07
N VAL A 509 -1.54 14.65 -5.39
CA VAL A 509 -1.24 13.34 -5.98
C VAL A 509 -2.03 12.28 -5.23
N THR A 510 -2.80 11.46 -5.93
CA THR A 510 -3.60 10.39 -5.35
C THR A 510 -3.19 9.03 -5.90
N LEU A 511 -3.29 8.01 -5.07
CA LEU A 511 -3.03 6.63 -5.42
C LEU A 511 -4.14 5.77 -4.82
N ASP A 512 -4.95 5.15 -5.67
CA ASP A 512 -6.13 4.41 -5.23
C ASP A 512 -5.98 2.92 -5.52
N ALA A 513 -6.50 2.08 -4.61
CA ALA A 513 -6.58 0.63 -4.72
C ALA A 513 -5.24 -0.08 -5.09
N LEU A 514 -4.13 0.33 -4.47
CA LEU A 514 -2.82 -0.27 -4.71
C LEU A 514 -2.75 -1.68 -4.08
N THR A 515 -2.37 -2.68 -4.87
CA THR A 515 -2.03 -4.03 -4.39
C THR A 515 -0.65 -4.43 -4.88
N LEU A 516 0.27 -4.63 -3.93
CA LEU A 516 1.63 -5.12 -4.18
C LEU A 516 1.74 -6.59 -3.75
N VAL A 517 2.33 -7.41 -4.61
CA VAL A 517 2.58 -8.83 -4.34
C VAL A 517 4.08 -9.12 -4.48
N PRO A 518 4.70 -9.88 -3.56
CA PRO A 518 6.09 -10.30 -3.71
C PRO A 518 6.32 -11.11 -5.01
N ASN A 519 7.51 -10.96 -5.61
CA ASN A 519 7.86 -11.70 -6.84
C ASN A 519 8.09 -13.21 -6.59
N SER A 520 8.56 -13.60 -5.40
CA SER A 520 8.63 -14.99 -4.94
C SER A 520 7.23 -15.43 -4.50
N GLY A 521 6.59 -16.30 -5.29
CA GLY A 521 5.20 -16.72 -5.05
C GLY A 521 4.92 -17.18 -3.61
N GLY A 522 3.70 -16.92 -3.14
CA GLY A 522 3.19 -17.36 -1.83
C GLY A 522 3.09 -16.30 -0.72
N GLY A 523 3.42 -15.03 -0.98
CA GLY A 523 3.45 -13.99 0.05
C GLY A 523 2.22 -13.06 0.09
N ALA A 524 1.92 -12.59 1.29
CA ALA A 524 0.78 -11.72 1.61
C ALA A 524 0.81 -10.37 0.86
N PRO A 525 -0.32 -9.97 0.24
CA PRO A 525 -0.38 -8.72 -0.51
C PRO A 525 -0.35 -7.50 0.43
N VAL A 526 0.50 -6.52 0.13
CA VAL A 526 0.34 -5.19 0.72
C VAL A 526 -0.79 -4.49 -0.03
N LYS A 527 -1.88 -4.22 0.67
CA LYS A 527 -3.05 -3.53 0.10
C LYS A 527 -3.18 -2.14 0.71
N LEU A 528 -3.46 -1.16 -0.13
CA LEU A 528 -3.69 0.22 0.28
C LEU A 528 -4.94 0.73 -0.43
N ALA A 529 -5.96 1.10 0.33
CA ALA A 529 -7.23 1.56 -0.23
C ALA A 529 -7.07 2.90 -0.96
N SER A 530 -6.41 3.87 -0.32
CA SER A 530 -6.07 5.16 -0.95
C SER A 530 -4.87 5.80 -0.26
N ALA A 531 -4.05 6.51 -1.02
CA ALA A 531 -3.09 7.49 -0.54
C ALA A 531 -3.29 8.83 -1.23
N ALA A 532 -3.11 9.92 -0.50
CA ALA A 532 -3.18 11.28 -1.01
C ALA A 532 -2.01 12.10 -0.47
N ALA A 533 -1.25 12.73 -1.35
CA ALA A 533 -0.16 13.63 -1.01
C ALA A 533 -0.50 15.04 -1.49
N LYS A 534 -0.43 16.01 -0.57
CA LYS A 534 -0.48 17.44 -0.89
C LYS A 534 0.93 17.95 -1.06
N ILE A 535 1.30 18.24 -2.29
CA ILE A 535 2.59 18.82 -2.65
C ILE A 535 2.54 20.32 -2.37
N GLY A 536 3.54 20.85 -1.66
CA GLY A 536 3.69 22.29 -1.45
C GLY A 536 4.58 22.91 -2.53
N LYS A 537 5.81 22.40 -2.66
CA LYS A 537 6.75 22.77 -3.74
C LYS A 537 7.80 21.69 -3.92
N VAL A 538 8.11 21.31 -5.15
CA VAL A 538 9.28 20.48 -5.49
C VAL A 538 10.16 21.25 -6.45
N ASP A 539 11.42 21.44 -6.10
CA ASP A 539 12.43 22.04 -6.95
C ASP A 539 13.44 20.95 -7.34
N VAL A 540 13.35 20.49 -8.59
CA VAL A 540 14.15 19.37 -9.10
C VAL A 540 15.61 19.77 -9.21
N SER A 541 15.87 20.99 -9.67
CA SER A 541 17.19 21.62 -9.77
C SER A 541 17.88 21.71 -8.41
N ALA A 542 17.17 22.22 -7.39
CA ALA A 542 17.69 22.35 -6.04
C ALA A 542 17.66 21.02 -5.24
N ARG A 543 17.05 19.96 -5.79
CA ARG A 543 16.81 18.66 -5.12
C ARG A 543 16.11 18.83 -3.77
N GLN A 544 15.09 19.68 -3.73
CA GLN A 544 14.29 19.97 -2.55
C GLN A 544 12.83 19.58 -2.78
N ALA A 545 12.24 18.84 -1.84
CA ALA A 545 10.83 18.47 -1.88
C ALA A 545 10.12 18.86 -0.58
N ALA A 546 9.09 19.70 -0.69
CA ALA A 546 8.23 20.09 0.42
C ALA A 546 6.80 19.58 0.16
N LEU A 547 6.31 18.70 1.03
CA LEU A 547 4.95 18.20 1.04
C LEU A 547 4.23 18.72 2.28
N ASP A 548 2.99 19.16 2.13
CA ASP A 548 2.19 19.65 3.25
C ASP A 548 1.63 18.48 4.05
N SER A 549 1.14 17.43 3.36
CA SER A 549 0.66 16.22 4.02
C SER A 549 0.75 14.98 3.13
N VAL A 550 0.86 13.80 3.75
CA VAL A 550 0.70 12.48 3.13
C VAL A 550 -0.30 11.69 3.98
N GLN A 551 -1.42 11.31 3.38
CA GLN A 551 -2.49 10.55 4.03
C GLN A 551 -2.56 9.17 3.42
N LEU A 552 -2.53 8.13 4.26
CA LEU A 552 -2.66 6.72 3.88
C LEU A 552 -3.91 6.16 4.57
N ARG A 553 -4.82 5.55 3.81
CA ARG A 553 -6.06 4.97 4.36
C ARG A 553 -6.19 3.50 4.00
N GLY A 554 -6.62 2.69 4.97
CA GLY A 554 -6.94 1.29 4.75
C GLY A 554 -5.72 0.46 4.34
N LEU A 555 -4.54 0.76 4.88
CA LEU A 555 -3.34 -0.05 4.69
C LEU A 555 -3.53 -1.41 5.38
N ALA A 556 -3.49 -2.50 4.62
CA ALA A 556 -3.54 -3.86 5.15
C ALA A 556 -2.22 -4.57 4.88
N LEU A 557 -1.60 -5.08 5.94
CA LEU A 557 -0.33 -5.79 5.93
C LEU A 557 -0.53 -7.17 6.54
N ASP A 558 0.04 -8.20 5.93
CA ASP A 558 0.38 -9.42 6.66
C ASP A 558 1.90 -9.58 6.64
N ALA A 559 2.47 -9.73 7.83
CA ALA A 559 3.90 -9.81 8.04
C ALA A 559 4.25 -11.09 8.81
N THR A 560 5.23 -11.83 8.31
CA THR A 560 5.71 -13.05 8.95
C THR A 560 7.18 -12.88 9.30
N ARG A 561 7.50 -12.98 10.58
CA ARG A 561 8.87 -13.15 11.07
C ARG A 561 9.16 -14.65 11.11
N ARG A 562 10.05 -15.10 10.22
CA ARG A 562 10.41 -16.51 10.06
C ARG A 562 11.34 -16.98 11.18
N LYS A 563 11.55 -18.30 11.26
CA LYS A 563 12.47 -18.95 12.23
C LYS A 563 13.91 -18.45 12.20
N ASP A 564 14.39 -17.96 11.06
CA ASP A 564 15.72 -17.37 10.90
C ASP A 564 15.79 -15.90 11.34
N GLY A 565 14.67 -15.35 11.81
CA GLY A 565 14.51 -13.95 12.20
C GLY A 565 14.25 -12.99 11.03
N SER A 566 14.23 -13.47 9.79
CA SER A 566 13.91 -12.64 8.61
C SER A 566 12.43 -12.26 8.58
N ILE A 567 12.14 -11.05 8.09
CA ILE A 567 10.76 -10.58 7.86
C ILE A 567 10.46 -10.71 6.38
N ASP A 568 9.35 -11.36 6.04
CA ASP A 568 8.92 -11.56 4.65
C ASP A 568 8.71 -10.26 3.86
N LEU A 569 8.14 -9.22 4.49
CA LEU A 569 7.98 -7.90 3.88
C LEU A 569 9.30 -7.19 3.57
N ALA A 570 10.41 -7.55 4.25
CA ALA A 570 11.72 -6.98 3.95
C ALA A 570 12.21 -7.38 2.55
N ALA A 571 11.71 -8.48 1.98
CA ALA A 571 12.01 -8.89 0.61
C ALA A 571 11.44 -7.91 -0.44
N LEU A 572 10.47 -7.07 -0.09
CA LEU A 572 9.93 -6.02 -0.97
C LEU A 572 10.87 -4.81 -1.08
N ALA A 573 11.75 -4.61 -0.11
CA ALA A 573 12.59 -3.42 0.05
C ALA A 573 14.02 -3.57 -0.52
N GLY A 574 14.31 -4.63 -1.26
CA GLY A 574 15.65 -4.91 -1.81
C GLY A 574 15.84 -4.38 -3.24
N PRO A 575 17.03 -3.85 -3.60
CA PRO A 575 17.39 -3.60 -5.00
C PRO A 575 17.59 -4.94 -5.73
N HIS A 576 17.02 -5.10 -6.93
CA HIS A 576 17.28 -6.28 -7.76
C HIS A 576 17.39 -5.98 -9.26
N GLU A 577 18.29 -6.76 -9.87
CA GLU A 577 18.85 -6.72 -11.24
C GLU A 577 19.34 -5.33 -11.68
N ALA A 578 20.67 -5.14 -11.68
CA ALA A 578 21.28 -4.01 -12.35
C ALA A 578 20.71 -3.92 -13.77
N ALA A 579 20.13 -2.76 -14.12
CA ALA A 579 19.68 -2.48 -15.46
C ALA A 579 20.80 -2.85 -16.46
N PRO A 580 20.49 -3.39 -17.65
CA PRO A 580 21.51 -3.74 -18.64
C PRO A 580 22.46 -2.55 -18.82
N GLU A 581 23.75 -2.77 -18.54
CA GLU A 581 24.78 -1.76 -18.72
C GLU A 581 24.78 -1.33 -20.18
N GLN A 582 24.35 -0.09 -20.46
CA GLN A 582 24.67 0.59 -21.70
C GLN A 582 25.65 1.75 -21.45
N THR A 583 26.76 1.64 -22.17
CA THR A 583 28.09 2.23 -22.00
C THR A 583 28.19 3.73 -22.33
N ALA A 584 27.11 4.50 -22.25
CA ALA A 584 27.13 5.97 -22.34
C ALA A 584 26.39 6.65 -21.17
N ALA A 585 25.27 6.08 -20.71
CA ALA A 585 24.49 6.64 -19.61
C ALA A 585 25.21 6.52 -18.25
N HIS A 586 26.03 5.48 -18.05
CA HIS A 586 26.77 5.29 -16.79
C HIS A 586 27.94 6.29 -16.61
N LYS A 587 28.53 6.82 -17.70
CA LYS A 587 29.50 7.92 -17.62
C LYS A 587 28.85 9.25 -17.20
N ILE A 588 27.58 9.46 -17.57
CA ILE A 588 26.78 10.62 -17.14
C ILE A 588 26.28 10.42 -15.70
N GLN A 589 25.87 9.21 -15.31
CA GLN A 589 25.49 8.89 -13.91
C GLN A 589 26.66 9.02 -12.93
N LYS A 590 27.88 8.62 -13.32
CA LYS A 590 29.09 8.80 -12.50
C LYS A 590 29.54 10.28 -12.44
N ALA A 591 29.18 11.09 -13.43
CA ALA A 591 29.37 12.54 -13.41
C ALA A 591 28.25 13.30 -12.65
N GLN A 592 27.02 12.78 -12.61
CA GLN A 592 25.88 13.34 -11.85
C GLN A 592 25.80 12.89 -10.38
N ALA A 593 26.60 11.89 -10.00
CA ALA A 593 26.84 11.50 -8.61
C ALA A 593 27.49 12.61 -7.74
N ALA A 594 27.83 13.77 -8.33
CA ALA A 594 28.40 14.93 -7.66
C ALA A 594 27.37 16.02 -7.26
N GLY A 595 26.06 15.78 -7.37
CA GLY A 595 25.04 16.71 -6.86
C GLY A 595 24.66 16.44 -5.40
N PRO A 596 24.15 17.44 -4.65
CA PRO A 596 23.73 17.27 -3.26
C PRO A 596 22.62 16.22 -3.10
N ALA A 597 22.54 15.57 -1.94
CA ALA A 597 21.44 14.64 -1.64
C ALA A 597 20.09 15.39 -1.62
N TRP A 598 18.99 14.68 -1.93
CA TRP A 598 17.65 15.25 -1.81
C TRP A 598 17.35 15.64 -0.36
N ARG A 599 16.90 16.88 -0.15
CA ARG A 599 16.35 17.36 1.13
C ARG A 599 14.84 17.33 1.04
N TYR A 600 14.16 16.78 2.04
CA TYR A 600 12.70 16.68 2.02
C TYR A 600 12.08 17.04 3.37
N ARG A 601 10.90 17.67 3.31
CA ARG A 601 10.08 17.99 4.48
C ARG A 601 8.63 17.64 4.19
N ILE A 602 8.01 16.91 5.10
CA ILE A 602 6.60 16.53 5.07
C ILE A 602 5.94 17.10 6.32
N GLY A 603 4.98 18.00 6.15
CA GLY A 603 4.30 18.67 7.26
C GLY A 603 3.60 17.69 8.20
N GLN A 604 2.88 16.72 7.62
CA GLN A 604 2.17 15.67 8.36
C GLN A 604 2.09 14.36 7.56
N ILE A 605 2.30 13.23 8.21
CA ILE A 605 2.01 11.89 7.68
C ILE A 605 0.91 11.29 8.56
N SER A 606 -0.23 10.93 7.98
CA SER A 606 -1.32 10.25 8.70
C SER A 606 -1.61 8.89 8.08
N LEU A 607 -1.74 7.89 8.93
CA LEU A 607 -2.18 6.54 8.62
C LEU A 607 -3.50 6.32 9.34
N ASP A 608 -4.57 6.04 8.60
CA ASP A 608 -5.91 5.85 9.14
C ASP A 608 -6.49 4.48 8.78
N GLY A 609 -7.06 3.80 9.78
CA GLY A 609 -7.77 2.53 9.57
C GLY A 609 -6.88 1.43 9.02
N ALA A 610 -5.60 1.41 9.38
CA ALA A 610 -4.68 0.36 8.99
C ALA A 610 -4.95 -0.93 9.77
N SER A 611 -4.55 -2.05 9.18
CA SER A 611 -4.58 -3.37 9.81
C SER A 611 -3.29 -4.12 9.54
N ALA A 612 -2.78 -4.82 10.54
CA ALA A 612 -1.61 -5.66 10.40
C ALA A 612 -1.86 -7.02 11.07
N ASN A 613 -1.71 -8.11 10.31
CA ASN A 613 -1.62 -9.45 10.89
C ASN A 613 -0.14 -9.84 10.95
N ILE A 614 0.39 -9.95 12.16
CA ILE A 614 1.79 -10.28 12.40
C ILE A 614 1.87 -11.72 12.91
N THR A 615 2.66 -12.55 12.24
CA THR A 615 2.96 -13.91 12.67
C THR A 615 4.45 -14.02 13.00
N ASP A 616 4.82 -14.33 14.24
CA ASP A 616 6.20 -14.62 14.63
C ASP A 616 6.37 -16.14 14.81
N GLU A 617 7.14 -16.77 13.93
CA GLU A 617 7.45 -18.20 13.92
C GLU A 617 8.77 -18.53 14.66
N THR A 618 9.44 -17.52 15.23
CA THR A 618 10.69 -17.71 16.00
C THR A 618 10.49 -18.59 17.24
N PRO A 619 9.43 -18.40 18.06
CA PRO A 619 9.16 -19.27 19.20
C PRO A 619 8.66 -20.67 18.76
N ALA A 620 8.76 -21.66 19.66
CA ALA A 620 8.29 -23.03 19.37
C ALA A 620 6.79 -23.08 19.00
N ARG A 621 5.98 -22.22 19.64
CA ARG A 621 4.57 -21.96 19.29
C ARG A 621 4.48 -20.61 18.58
N PRO A 622 4.03 -20.55 17.30
CA PRO A 622 3.93 -19.28 16.58
C PRO A 622 3.00 -18.28 17.27
N VAL A 623 3.44 -17.03 17.34
CA VAL A 623 2.65 -15.93 17.92
C VAL A 623 1.91 -15.22 16.80
N LYS A 624 0.59 -15.10 16.90
CA LYS A 624 -0.25 -14.38 15.94
C LYS A 624 -0.83 -13.14 16.62
N LEU A 625 -0.52 -11.97 16.09
CA LEU A 625 -1.01 -10.68 16.56
C LEU A 625 -1.83 -10.02 15.46
N ARG A 626 -3.08 -9.67 15.78
CA ARG A 626 -3.92 -8.86 14.90
C ARG A 626 -3.96 -7.43 15.44
N VAL A 627 -3.43 -6.48 14.69
CA VAL A 627 -3.48 -5.05 15.02
C VAL A 627 -4.52 -4.40 14.12
N ALA A 628 -5.69 -4.06 14.66
CA ALA A 628 -6.76 -3.40 13.90
C ALA A 628 -7.85 -2.82 14.83
N PRO A 629 -8.25 -1.55 14.66
CA PRO A 629 -7.66 -0.55 13.76
C PRO A 629 -6.31 -0.03 14.29
N LEU A 630 -5.45 0.41 13.39
CA LEU A 630 -4.22 1.18 13.66
C LEU A 630 -4.35 2.56 13.01
N SER A 631 -4.17 3.60 13.80
CA SER A 631 -4.04 4.97 13.31
C SER A 631 -2.78 5.61 13.87
N VAL A 632 -2.01 6.30 13.04
CA VAL A 632 -0.75 6.96 13.41
C VAL A 632 -0.67 8.31 12.71
N ASN A 633 -0.26 9.35 13.44
CA ASN A 633 0.03 10.67 12.90
C ASN A 633 1.45 11.07 13.30
N VAL A 634 2.21 11.55 12.32
CA VAL A 634 3.58 12.03 12.50
C VAL A 634 3.67 13.44 11.93
N LYS A 635 4.09 14.41 12.73
CA LYS A 635 4.22 15.82 12.30
C LYS A 635 5.70 16.20 12.10
N GLN A 636 5.94 17.08 11.14
CA GLN A 636 7.26 17.64 10.81
C GLN A 636 8.32 16.61 10.43
N PHE A 637 7.93 15.59 9.66
CA PHE A 637 8.87 14.60 9.16
C PHE A 637 9.83 15.24 8.15
N SER A 638 11.13 14.98 8.27
CA SER A 638 12.13 15.51 7.33
C SER A 638 13.34 14.58 7.25
N ASP A 639 14.21 14.82 6.28
CA ASP A 639 15.48 14.11 6.15
C ASP A 639 16.48 14.42 7.29
N ASP A 640 16.23 15.48 8.07
CA ASP A 640 16.97 15.79 9.30
C ASP A 640 16.40 15.03 10.50
N LEU A 641 16.90 13.79 10.67
CA LEU A 641 16.52 12.86 11.74
C LEU A 641 16.99 13.25 13.15
N THR A 642 17.69 14.39 13.28
CA THR A 642 18.12 14.94 14.58
C THR A 642 17.03 15.74 15.28
N LYS A 643 15.99 16.16 14.53
CA LYS A 643 14.85 16.90 15.08
C LYS A 643 13.81 15.96 15.69
N PRO A 644 13.13 16.38 16.77
CA PRO A 644 12.05 15.59 17.36
C PRO A 644 10.84 15.55 16.43
N LEU A 645 10.34 14.34 16.18
CA LEU A 645 9.11 14.05 15.46
C LEU A 645 7.99 13.90 16.48
N ALA A 646 6.95 14.73 16.38
CA ALA A 646 5.75 14.54 17.19
C ALA A 646 4.94 13.38 16.60
N VAL A 647 4.68 12.36 17.43
CA VAL A 647 3.98 11.13 17.06
C VAL A 647 2.78 10.96 17.97
N ASP A 648 1.62 10.73 17.38
CA ASP A 648 0.44 10.23 18.07
C ASP A 648 -0.09 8.98 17.37
N GLY A 649 -0.57 8.02 18.14
CA GLY A 649 -1.02 6.75 17.58
C GLY A 649 -1.97 6.01 18.49
N THR A 650 -2.91 5.30 17.87
CA THR A 650 -3.83 4.40 18.56
C THR A 650 -3.87 3.06 17.84
N LEU A 651 -3.92 1.98 18.60
CA LEU A 651 -4.09 0.65 18.05
C LEU A 651 -4.96 -0.22 18.96
N THR A 652 -5.62 -1.21 18.36
CA THR A 652 -6.26 -2.30 19.10
C THR A 652 -5.54 -3.61 18.78
N LEU A 653 -5.15 -4.36 19.81
CA LEU A 653 -4.48 -5.65 19.68
C LEU A 653 -5.51 -6.78 19.79
N ASN A 654 -5.43 -7.83 18.98
CA ASN A 654 -6.26 -9.05 19.01
C ASN A 654 -7.79 -8.82 19.15
N GLY A 655 -8.28 -7.69 18.65
CA GLY A 655 -9.69 -7.27 18.77
C GLY A 655 -10.13 -6.87 20.18
N LYS A 656 -9.22 -6.90 21.17
CA LYS A 656 -9.44 -6.54 22.58
C LYS A 656 -8.16 -5.94 23.16
N GLY A 657 -8.25 -4.73 23.67
CA GLY A 657 -7.12 -4.04 24.30
C GLY A 657 -6.66 -2.85 23.46
N ALA A 658 -6.90 -1.66 23.98
CA ALA A 658 -6.58 -0.40 23.31
C ALA A 658 -5.24 0.13 23.82
N LEU A 659 -4.39 0.57 22.90
CA LEU A 659 -3.13 1.23 23.20
C LEU A 659 -3.09 2.57 22.50
N ALA A 660 -2.89 3.64 23.24
CA ALA A 660 -2.64 4.98 22.74
C ALA A 660 -1.23 5.42 23.15
N ILE A 661 -0.52 6.00 22.21
CA ILE A 661 0.80 6.60 22.40
C ILE A 661 0.78 8.05 21.91
N GLY A 662 1.46 8.94 22.61
CA GLY A 662 1.59 10.33 22.20
C GLY A 662 2.86 10.96 22.75
N GLY A 663 3.67 11.60 21.92
CA GLY A 663 4.89 12.26 22.38
C GLY A 663 5.88 12.56 21.27
N ASN A 664 7.16 12.61 21.60
CA ASN A 664 8.23 12.97 20.68
C ASN A 664 9.23 11.83 20.49
N VAL A 665 9.66 11.65 19.25
CA VAL A 665 10.66 10.67 18.83
C VAL A 665 11.77 11.37 18.06
N THR A 666 13.00 11.31 18.55
CA THR A 666 14.21 11.67 17.79
C THR A 666 14.88 10.39 17.34
N VAL A 667 15.17 10.26 16.05
CA VAL A 667 15.73 9.01 15.49
C VAL A 667 17.25 8.96 15.64
N THR A 668 17.94 10.11 15.49
CA THR A 668 19.41 10.18 15.52
C THR A 668 19.93 11.28 16.46
N PRO A 669 20.49 10.95 17.64
CA PRO A 669 20.46 9.64 18.29
C PRO A 669 19.04 9.29 18.76
N LEU A 670 18.76 7.98 18.92
CA LEU A 670 17.45 7.51 19.36
C LEU A 670 17.10 8.09 20.74
N ARG A 671 16.05 8.92 20.79
CA ARG A 671 15.43 9.44 22.02
C ARG A 671 13.92 9.37 21.90
N LEU A 672 13.27 8.72 22.85
CA LEU A 672 11.82 8.62 22.96
C LEU A 672 11.37 9.35 24.22
N ALA A 673 10.31 10.13 24.12
CA ALA A 673 9.57 10.68 25.25
C ALA A 673 8.08 10.56 24.92
N LEU A 674 7.45 9.50 25.42
CA LEU A 674 6.11 9.07 25.02
C LEU A 674 5.22 8.95 26.25
N HIS A 675 4.02 9.52 26.19
CA HIS A 675 2.92 9.17 27.07
C HIS A 675 2.22 7.92 26.52
N VAL A 676 2.10 6.89 27.34
CA VAL A 676 1.53 5.59 26.97
C VAL A 676 0.29 5.32 27.82
N LYS A 677 -0.84 5.07 27.15
CA LYS A 677 -2.09 4.64 27.76
C LYS A 677 -2.51 3.30 27.17
N GLY A 678 -2.39 2.24 27.96
CA GLY A 678 -2.88 0.90 27.63
C GLY A 678 -4.11 0.56 28.48
N ASP A 679 -5.13 0.01 27.85
CA ASP A 679 -6.35 -0.48 28.49
C ASP A 679 -6.62 -1.92 28.01
N GLN A 680 -6.69 -2.86 28.94
CA GLN A 680 -6.88 -4.29 28.72
C GLN A 680 -5.99 -4.92 27.64
N VAL A 681 -4.71 -4.53 27.56
CA VAL A 681 -3.77 -5.12 26.59
C VAL A 681 -3.47 -6.56 26.99
N ASP A 682 -3.78 -7.52 26.10
CA ASP A 682 -3.62 -8.95 26.38
C ASP A 682 -2.14 -9.37 26.40
N ALA A 683 -1.59 -9.55 27.61
CA ALA A 683 -0.23 -10.03 27.82
C ALA A 683 -0.11 -11.55 27.64
N SER A 684 -1.21 -12.31 27.71
CA SER A 684 -1.19 -13.76 27.51
C SER A 684 -0.88 -14.15 26.06
N ALA A 685 -1.17 -13.25 25.10
CA ALA A 685 -0.77 -13.41 23.70
C ALA A 685 0.76 -13.53 23.51
N PHE A 686 1.56 -13.11 24.49
CA PHE A 686 3.02 -13.18 24.47
C PHE A 686 3.58 -14.37 25.28
N GLU A 687 2.73 -15.24 25.85
CA GLU A 687 3.14 -16.45 26.58
C GLU A 687 4.15 -17.31 25.80
N PRO A 688 4.04 -17.50 24.47
CA PRO A 688 5.01 -18.33 23.74
C PRO A 688 6.48 -17.85 23.82
N TYR A 689 6.74 -16.58 24.19
CA TYR A 689 8.11 -16.06 24.35
C TYR A 689 8.77 -16.42 25.68
N PHE A 690 8.00 -16.72 26.73
CA PHE A 690 8.53 -16.94 28.08
C PHE A 690 7.94 -18.17 28.78
N GLY A 691 6.82 -18.70 28.29
CA GLY A 691 6.06 -19.77 28.88
C GLY A 691 6.85 -21.05 29.08
N ASP A 692 7.79 -21.37 28.19
CA ASP A 692 8.67 -22.54 28.33
C ASP A 692 9.57 -22.46 29.57
N LYS A 693 9.75 -21.28 30.16
CA LYS A 693 10.48 -21.06 31.43
C LYS A 693 9.61 -21.27 32.67
N LEU A 694 8.32 -21.54 32.50
CA LEU A 694 7.34 -21.70 33.57
C LEU A 694 6.73 -23.11 33.52
N ASN A 695 6.46 -23.70 34.69
CA ASN A 695 5.67 -24.94 34.83
C ASN A 695 4.15 -24.67 34.85
N VAL A 696 3.75 -23.43 34.63
CA VAL A 696 2.35 -22.98 34.57
C VAL A 696 2.04 -22.33 33.22
N ASP A 697 0.81 -22.48 32.75
CA ASP A 697 0.27 -21.77 31.61
C ASP A 697 -0.47 -20.51 32.07
N VAL A 698 -0.15 -19.37 31.46
CA VAL A 698 -0.86 -18.11 31.67
C VAL A 698 -2.03 -18.05 30.68
N GLN A 699 -3.24 -18.38 31.13
CA GLN A 699 -4.43 -18.43 30.28
C GLN A 699 -5.01 -17.04 29.95
N SER A 700 -4.88 -16.10 30.88
CA SER A 700 -5.32 -14.72 30.71
C SER A 700 -4.47 -13.81 31.57
N ALA A 701 -4.15 -12.62 31.06
CA ALA A 701 -3.49 -11.56 31.79
C ALA A 701 -3.63 -10.25 31.00
N TYR A 702 -4.33 -9.25 31.56
CA TYR A 702 -4.55 -7.97 30.89
C TYR A 702 -3.80 -6.83 31.58
N VAL A 703 -2.99 -6.12 30.82
CA VAL A 703 -2.19 -4.99 31.29
C VAL A 703 -2.95 -3.69 31.05
N ASN A 704 -3.07 -2.88 32.10
CA ASN A 704 -3.43 -1.47 31.98
C ASN A 704 -2.23 -0.63 32.39
N ALA A 705 -1.94 0.41 31.64
CA ALA A 705 -0.83 1.32 31.91
C ALA A 705 -1.23 2.75 31.58
N ASN A 706 -0.79 3.70 32.39
CA ASN A 706 -0.95 5.12 32.13
C ASN A 706 0.26 5.86 32.68
N GLY A 707 1.19 6.25 31.81
CA GLY A 707 2.45 6.83 32.26
C GLY A 707 3.36 7.32 31.14
N ASP A 708 4.40 8.03 31.55
CA ASP A 708 5.42 8.58 30.67
C ASP A 708 6.61 7.61 30.58
N VAL A 709 6.98 7.26 29.35
CA VAL A 709 8.13 6.45 28.99
C VAL A 709 9.17 7.36 28.36
N ALA A 710 10.40 7.36 28.88
CA ALA A 710 11.53 7.96 28.19
C ALA A 710 12.60 6.90 27.90
N MET A 711 13.21 6.95 26.71
CA MET A 711 14.26 6.01 26.33
C MET A 711 15.34 6.74 25.54
N SER A 712 16.61 6.40 25.77
CA SER A 712 17.72 6.97 25.01
C SER A 712 18.90 6.01 24.91
N GLY A 713 19.67 6.12 23.83
CA GLY A 713 20.84 5.26 23.60
C GLY A 713 20.54 4.00 22.78
N SER A 714 21.51 3.10 22.66
CA SER A 714 21.37 1.85 21.90
C SER A 714 22.32 0.77 22.41
N GLY A 715 21.93 -0.50 22.33
CA GLY A 715 22.75 -1.61 22.80
C GLY A 715 23.03 -1.52 24.30
N LYS A 716 24.30 -1.55 24.70
CA LYS A 716 24.72 -1.52 26.12
C LYS A 716 24.48 -0.17 26.83
N THR A 717 24.35 0.93 26.08
CA THR A 717 24.13 2.28 26.62
C THR A 717 22.66 2.66 26.72
N LEU A 718 21.75 1.70 26.50
CA LEU A 718 20.30 1.95 26.54
C LEU A 718 19.87 2.30 27.96
N ALA A 719 19.35 3.52 28.13
CA ALA A 719 18.68 3.96 29.34
C ALA A 719 17.18 4.10 29.07
N ALA A 720 16.34 3.58 29.96
CA ALA A 720 14.89 3.67 29.87
C ALA A 720 14.29 4.05 31.21
N THR A 721 13.29 4.92 31.21
CA THR A 721 12.53 5.28 32.40
C THR A 721 11.04 5.14 32.15
N TYR A 722 10.32 4.74 33.18
CA TYR A 722 8.86 4.72 33.20
C TYR A 722 8.38 5.47 34.44
N LYS A 723 7.38 6.34 34.29
CA LYS A 723 6.72 7.00 35.42
C LYS A 723 5.20 6.99 35.22
N GLY A 724 4.47 6.28 36.07
CA GLY A 724 3.01 6.25 36.00
C GLY A 724 2.39 5.07 36.73
N ASP A 725 1.14 4.76 36.41
CA ASP A 725 0.39 3.66 37.02
C ASP A 725 0.41 2.43 36.10
N VAL A 726 0.55 1.24 36.68
CA VAL A 726 0.50 -0.04 35.95
C VAL A 726 -0.37 -1.00 36.72
N SER A 727 -1.21 -1.76 36.04
CA SER A 727 -1.94 -2.86 36.67
C SER A 727 -1.99 -4.09 35.78
N LEU A 728 -2.06 -5.25 36.42
CA LEU A 728 -2.29 -6.53 35.79
C LEU A 728 -3.61 -7.10 36.32
N THR A 729 -4.54 -7.37 35.40
CA THR A 729 -5.93 -7.69 35.70
C THR A 729 -6.37 -9.02 35.11
N ASP A 730 -7.38 -9.63 35.74
CA ASP A 730 -7.96 -10.94 35.42
C ASP A 730 -6.91 -12.02 35.06
N VAL A 731 -5.88 -12.13 35.91
CA VAL A 731 -4.81 -13.11 35.73
C VAL A 731 -5.28 -14.50 36.11
N ARG A 732 -5.00 -15.46 35.25
CA ARG A 732 -5.30 -16.89 35.48
C ARG A 732 -4.12 -17.76 35.08
N MET A 733 -3.57 -18.46 36.06
CA MET A 733 -2.52 -19.46 35.87
C MET A 733 -3.02 -20.86 36.21
N ILE A 734 -2.74 -21.80 35.32
CA ILE A 734 -3.01 -23.22 35.52
C ILE A 734 -1.71 -24.02 35.45
N ASP A 735 -1.69 -25.15 36.14
CA ASP A 735 -0.61 -26.12 36.04
C ASP A 735 -0.59 -26.78 34.66
N LYS A 736 0.57 -26.82 34.00
CA LYS A 736 0.73 -27.41 32.65
C LYS A 736 0.41 -28.91 32.61
N LEU A 737 0.71 -29.64 33.68
CA LEU A 737 0.56 -31.09 33.72
C LEU A 737 -0.85 -31.49 34.18
N THR A 738 -1.34 -30.90 35.27
CA THR A 738 -2.62 -31.31 35.87
C THR A 738 -3.81 -30.51 35.34
N ASN A 739 -3.58 -29.36 34.71
CA ASN A 739 -4.58 -28.36 34.35
C ASN A 739 -5.38 -27.81 35.55
N ASP A 740 -4.93 -28.04 36.78
CA ASP A 740 -5.57 -27.47 37.96
C ASP A 740 -5.19 -26.00 38.14
N ARG A 741 -6.11 -25.23 38.73
CA ARG A 741 -5.90 -23.80 39.02
C ARG A 741 -4.79 -23.66 40.07
N PHE A 742 -3.72 -22.97 39.71
CA PHE A 742 -2.58 -22.75 40.60
C PHE A 742 -2.70 -21.40 41.33
N ALA A 743 -2.76 -20.31 40.56
CA ALA A 743 -2.83 -18.96 41.09
C ALA A 743 -3.58 -18.02 40.12
N GLY A 744 -4.09 -16.90 40.62
CA GLY A 744 -4.73 -15.87 39.81
C GLY A 744 -5.30 -14.72 40.65
N TRP A 745 -5.63 -13.61 40.03
CA TRP A 745 -6.14 -12.41 40.70
C TRP A 745 -6.94 -11.52 39.76
N LYS A 746 -7.85 -10.71 40.32
CA LYS A 746 -8.56 -9.68 39.55
C LYS A 746 -7.72 -8.43 39.32
N LEU A 747 -6.91 -8.04 40.31
CA LEU A 747 -6.11 -6.82 40.24
C LEU A 747 -4.81 -6.98 41.01
N LEU A 748 -3.70 -6.74 40.32
CA LEU A 748 -2.41 -6.38 40.88
C LEU A 748 -2.06 -4.99 40.34
N GLY A 749 -2.31 -3.94 41.12
CA GLY A 749 -2.10 -2.55 40.73
C GLY A 749 -0.90 -1.93 41.43
N LEU A 750 -0.05 -1.24 40.69
CA LEU A 750 1.06 -0.46 41.20
C LEU A 750 0.83 1.00 40.83
N THR A 751 0.80 1.89 41.83
CA THR A 751 0.56 3.33 41.63
C THR A 751 1.84 4.14 41.78
N ASN A 752 1.99 5.18 40.96
CA ASN A 752 3.17 6.06 40.93
C ASN A 752 4.48 5.27 40.83
N VAL A 753 4.51 4.31 39.91
CA VAL A 753 5.67 3.50 39.60
C VAL A 753 6.72 4.37 38.94
N LYS A 754 7.97 4.28 39.39
CA LYS A 754 9.15 4.82 38.74
C LYS A 754 10.10 3.67 38.46
N VAL A 755 10.31 3.36 37.20
CA VAL A 755 11.34 2.40 36.78
C VAL A 755 12.46 3.18 36.14
N ASN A 756 13.71 2.93 36.54
CA ASN A 756 14.90 3.39 35.84
C ASN A 756 15.73 2.17 35.46
N TYR A 757 16.03 2.04 34.18
CA TYR A 757 16.88 0.99 33.62
C TYR A 757 18.09 1.64 32.96
N GLY A 758 19.28 1.10 33.20
CA GLY A 758 20.51 1.51 32.53
C GLY A 758 21.71 0.64 32.90
N GLU A 759 22.92 1.09 32.59
CA GLU A 759 24.16 0.34 32.86
C GLU A 759 24.38 0.01 34.34
N ARG A 760 23.82 0.83 35.25
CA ARG A 760 23.93 0.65 36.71
C ARG A 760 22.96 -0.38 37.29
N GLY A 761 22.07 -0.95 36.49
CA GLY A 761 21.03 -1.86 36.97
C GLY A 761 19.62 -1.38 36.68
N THR A 762 18.66 -1.99 37.38
CA THR A 762 17.24 -1.63 37.32
C THR A 762 16.78 -1.17 38.70
N ASP A 763 16.30 0.06 38.80
CA ASP A 763 15.65 0.60 40.01
C ASP A 763 14.14 0.62 39.80
N VAL A 764 13.39 -0.04 40.68
CA VAL A 764 11.93 -0.06 40.67
C VAL A 764 11.41 0.54 41.98
N ASP A 765 10.67 1.64 41.88
CA ASP A 765 9.99 2.28 43.00
C ASP A 765 8.48 2.30 42.74
N ALA A 766 7.66 1.85 43.68
CA ALA A 766 6.22 2.02 43.61
C ALA A 766 5.66 2.53 44.94
N ALA A 767 4.85 3.58 44.90
CA ALA A 767 4.30 4.18 46.11
C ALA A 767 3.32 3.24 46.83
N ARG A 768 2.49 2.52 46.07
CA ARG A 768 1.54 1.54 46.61
C ARG A 768 1.35 0.38 45.63
N VAL A 769 1.26 -0.81 46.18
CA VAL A 769 0.91 -2.06 45.51
C VAL A 769 -0.42 -2.55 46.07
N THR A 770 -1.42 -2.76 45.22
CA THR A 770 -2.74 -3.28 45.61
C THR A 770 -2.92 -4.66 45.00
N PHE A 771 -3.15 -5.67 45.83
CA PHE A 771 -3.40 -7.04 45.39
C PHE A 771 -4.80 -7.49 45.84
N ALA A 772 -5.74 -7.56 44.89
CA ALA A 772 -7.16 -7.72 45.17
C ALA A 772 -7.78 -8.94 44.48
N ASN A 773 -8.69 -9.61 45.21
CA ASN A 773 -9.39 -10.83 44.81
C ASN A 773 -8.42 -11.88 44.26
N PHE A 774 -7.36 -12.13 45.01
CA PHE A 774 -6.32 -13.09 44.64
C PHE A 774 -6.60 -14.48 45.20
N TYR A 775 -6.14 -15.49 44.46
CA TYR A 775 -6.19 -16.89 44.80
C TYR A 775 -4.83 -17.54 44.57
N GLY A 776 -4.40 -18.41 45.49
CA GLY A 776 -3.20 -19.22 45.32
C GLY A 776 -3.28 -20.57 46.05
N ARG A 777 -2.58 -21.58 45.51
CA ARG A 777 -2.34 -22.86 46.17
C ARG A 777 -0.92 -22.96 46.67
N VAL A 778 -0.77 -23.19 47.97
CA VAL A 778 0.50 -23.49 48.61
C VAL A 778 0.46 -24.96 49.03
N LEU A 779 1.41 -25.75 48.54
CA LEU A 779 1.50 -27.18 48.81
C LEU A 779 2.89 -27.49 49.34
N LEU A 780 2.93 -28.13 50.51
CA LEU A 780 4.13 -28.75 51.07
C LEU A 780 4.11 -30.23 50.69
N ASP A 781 5.10 -30.70 49.94
CA ASP A 781 5.17 -32.10 49.49
C ASP A 781 5.64 -33.06 50.61
N SER A 782 5.64 -34.37 50.35
CA SER A 782 6.12 -35.37 51.32
C SER A 782 7.61 -35.28 51.65
N GLN A 783 8.40 -34.51 50.89
CA GLN A 783 9.80 -34.20 51.18
C GLN A 783 9.97 -32.88 51.95
N GLY A 784 8.89 -32.20 52.30
CA GLY A 784 8.92 -30.91 52.97
C GLY A 784 9.31 -29.74 52.06
N ARG A 785 9.16 -29.87 50.73
CA ARG A 785 9.41 -28.78 49.77
C ARG A 785 8.11 -28.09 49.38
N LEU A 786 8.18 -26.76 49.23
CA LEU A 786 7.06 -25.94 48.77
C LEU A 786 6.96 -25.94 47.24
N ASN A 787 5.76 -26.13 46.72
CA ASN A 787 5.45 -26.05 45.28
C ASN A 787 5.81 -24.70 44.63
N LEU A 788 5.86 -23.61 45.39
CA LEU A 788 6.21 -22.27 44.89
C LEU A 788 7.63 -22.21 44.30
N LYS A 789 8.55 -23.07 44.76
CA LYS A 789 9.91 -23.18 44.18
C LYS A 789 9.90 -23.79 42.78
N GLY A 790 8.88 -24.58 42.45
CA GLY A 790 8.74 -25.28 41.17
C GLY A 790 7.98 -24.51 40.09
N VAL A 791 7.62 -23.23 40.30
CA VAL A 791 6.90 -22.43 39.28
C VAL A 791 7.79 -22.11 38.09
N VAL A 792 9.06 -21.79 38.34
CA VAL A 792 10.08 -21.63 37.31
C VAL A 792 10.60 -23.02 36.95
N ALA A 793 10.71 -23.31 35.65
CA ALA A 793 11.23 -24.58 35.19
C ALA A 793 12.75 -24.66 35.42
N ASP A 794 13.24 -25.77 35.97
CA ASP A 794 14.68 -26.04 36.09
C ASP A 794 15.33 -26.15 34.70
N GLU A 795 16.62 -25.81 34.60
CA GLU A 795 17.38 -25.74 33.33
C GLU A 795 17.42 -27.07 32.53
N GLY A 796 16.95 -28.19 33.10
CA GLY A 796 16.82 -29.50 32.46
C GLY A 796 15.51 -29.78 31.70
N GLY A 797 14.59 -28.81 31.60
CA GLY A 797 13.46 -28.85 30.66
C GLY A 797 12.33 -29.85 30.96
N THR A 798 12.36 -30.60 32.06
CA THR A 798 11.26 -31.49 32.44
C THR A 798 10.15 -30.71 33.16
N THR A 799 8.96 -30.62 32.56
CA THR A 799 7.77 -29.99 33.17
C THR A 799 7.36 -30.73 34.44
N GLN A 800 7.19 -30.00 35.55
CA GLN A 800 6.81 -30.56 36.85
C GLN A 800 5.41 -30.08 37.29
N PRO A 801 4.60 -30.92 37.98
CA PRO A 801 3.33 -30.47 38.56
C PRO A 801 3.58 -29.53 39.75
N VAL A 802 2.87 -28.41 39.79
CA VAL A 802 2.89 -27.42 40.89
C VAL A 802 1.62 -27.46 41.75
N THR A 803 0.63 -28.26 41.36
CA THR A 803 -0.67 -28.39 42.07
C THR A 803 -0.93 -29.79 42.65
N LYS A 804 -0.11 -30.78 42.31
CA LYS A 804 -0.19 -32.15 42.83
C LYS A 804 1.19 -32.70 43.12
N GLU A 805 1.23 -33.61 44.09
CA GLU A 805 2.43 -34.37 44.43
C GLU A 805 2.76 -35.39 43.32
N LYS A 806 4.05 -35.52 42.97
CA LYS A 806 4.52 -36.48 41.97
C LYS A 806 4.50 -37.90 42.56
N THR A 807 3.57 -38.75 42.13
CA THR A 807 3.34 -40.10 42.68
C THR A 807 4.39 -41.15 42.29
N LYS A 808 5.61 -40.76 41.90
CA LYS A 808 6.68 -41.71 41.55
C LYS A 808 7.91 -41.42 42.39
N ALA A 809 8.07 -42.20 43.46
CA ALA A 809 9.31 -42.32 44.20
C ALA A 809 10.39 -42.87 43.24
N ALA A 810 11.18 -41.98 42.66
CA ALA A 810 12.48 -42.36 42.16
C ALA A 810 13.41 -42.47 43.36
N ALA A 811 14.16 -43.59 43.43
CA ALA A 811 15.17 -43.84 44.44
C ALA A 811 16.11 -42.62 44.59
N PRO A 812 16.63 -42.35 45.80
CA PRO A 812 17.54 -41.24 46.01
C PRO A 812 18.79 -41.45 45.15
N ALA A 813 18.99 -40.56 44.17
CA ALA A 813 20.29 -40.44 43.52
C ALA A 813 21.30 -39.95 44.58
N PRO A 814 22.53 -40.51 44.61
CA PRO A 814 23.55 -40.08 45.55
C PRO A 814 23.80 -38.58 45.38
N ALA A 815 23.88 -37.87 46.51
CA ALA A 815 24.21 -36.45 46.56
C ALA A 815 25.61 -36.23 45.96
N SER A 816 25.66 -35.85 44.69
CA SER A 816 26.83 -35.19 44.12
C SER A 816 26.96 -33.83 44.77
N ALA A 817 28.19 -33.52 45.20
CA ALA A 817 28.61 -32.28 45.86
C ALA A 817 27.99 -31.02 45.20
N PRO A 818 27.73 -29.96 45.99
CA PRO A 818 27.13 -28.73 45.46
C PRO A 818 28.01 -28.19 44.34
N ALA A 819 27.53 -28.34 43.10
CA ALA A 819 28.08 -27.58 41.99
C ALA A 819 27.87 -26.11 42.35
N GLN A 820 28.97 -25.37 42.50
CA GLN A 820 28.94 -23.92 42.55
C GLN A 820 28.20 -23.45 41.29
N THR A 821 26.93 -23.08 41.47
CA THR A 821 26.20 -22.31 40.49
C THR A 821 26.98 -21.03 40.29
N ALA A 822 27.63 -20.90 39.14
CA ALA A 822 28.20 -19.64 38.69
C ALA A 822 27.12 -18.57 38.88
N GLU A 823 27.38 -17.60 39.75
CA GLU A 823 26.54 -16.44 39.92
C GLU A 823 26.30 -15.82 38.54
N LYS A 824 25.05 -15.86 38.07
CA LYS A 824 24.68 -15.11 36.88
C LYS A 824 24.83 -13.63 37.25
N SER A 825 25.92 -13.05 36.79
CA SER A 825 26.26 -11.63 36.82
C SER A 825 25.33 -10.83 35.91
N GLY A 826 24.08 -10.70 36.34
CA GLY A 826 23.16 -9.68 35.82
C GLY A 826 23.43 -8.32 36.47
N PRO A 827 23.03 -7.20 35.84
CA PRO A 827 23.01 -5.91 36.51
C PRO A 827 22.16 -5.96 37.79
N PRO A 828 22.53 -5.27 38.88
CA PRO A 828 21.80 -5.34 40.14
C PRO A 828 20.36 -4.81 39.99
N LEU A 829 19.40 -5.48 40.66
CA LEU A 829 17.99 -5.10 40.72
C LEU A 829 17.70 -4.49 42.10
N ASN A 830 17.35 -3.21 42.13
CA ASN A 830 16.96 -2.51 43.35
C ASN A 830 15.45 -2.28 43.35
N MET A 831 14.78 -2.60 44.46
CA MET A 831 13.32 -2.49 44.55
C MET A 831 12.91 -1.76 45.82
N ARG A 832 11.96 -0.83 45.73
CA ARG A 832 11.33 -0.14 46.85
C ARG A 832 9.82 -0.05 46.67
N PHE A 833 9.09 -0.46 47.69
CA PHE A 833 7.62 -0.43 47.72
C PHE A 833 7.19 0.36 48.95
N GLY A 834 6.30 1.35 48.78
CA GLY A 834 5.83 2.20 49.88
C GLY A 834 4.77 1.56 50.76
N GLN A 835 3.80 0.87 50.17
CA GLN A 835 2.75 0.15 50.91
C GLN A 835 2.20 -1.00 50.05
N LEU A 836 2.05 -2.20 50.61
CA LEU A 836 1.29 -3.29 50.00
C LEU A 836 -0.09 -3.38 50.68
N VAL A 837 -1.15 -3.40 49.89
CA VAL A 837 -2.55 -3.52 50.32
C VAL A 837 -3.11 -4.83 49.81
N LEU A 838 -3.60 -5.69 50.71
CA LEU A 838 -4.23 -6.97 50.41
C LEU A 838 -5.75 -6.82 50.55
N GLN A 839 -6.51 -7.29 49.55
CA GLN A 839 -7.97 -7.21 49.56
C GLN A 839 -8.62 -8.51 49.10
N ASN A 840 -9.54 -9.03 49.91
CA ASN A 840 -10.37 -10.20 49.58
C ASN A 840 -9.58 -11.40 49.03
N GLY A 841 -8.45 -11.72 49.66
CA GLY A 841 -7.61 -12.84 49.24
C GLY A 841 -8.09 -14.21 49.72
N ARG A 842 -7.72 -15.25 48.97
CA ARG A 842 -7.93 -16.66 49.32
C ARG A 842 -6.66 -17.48 49.09
N VAL A 843 -6.23 -18.24 50.08
CA VAL A 843 -5.10 -19.15 49.95
C VAL A 843 -5.53 -20.54 50.42
N SER A 844 -5.27 -21.55 49.62
CA SER A 844 -5.45 -22.95 50.02
C SER A 844 -4.07 -23.53 50.32
N TYR A 845 -3.84 -23.88 51.57
CA TYR A 845 -2.63 -24.54 52.04
C TYR A 845 -2.89 -26.05 52.17
N THR A 846 -2.02 -26.88 51.61
CA THR A 846 -2.08 -28.34 51.78
C THR A 846 -0.72 -28.86 52.21
N ASP A 847 -0.71 -29.60 53.31
CA ASP A 847 0.47 -30.29 53.83
C ASP A 847 0.35 -31.79 53.53
N ASN A 848 1.14 -32.25 52.54
CA ASN A 848 1.27 -33.66 52.17
C ASN A 848 2.42 -34.38 52.90
N PHE A 849 3.20 -33.67 53.72
CA PHE A 849 4.18 -34.25 54.62
C PHE A 849 3.51 -35.07 55.74
N ILE A 850 2.27 -34.73 56.08
CA ILE A 850 1.41 -35.48 57.00
C ILE A 850 0.49 -36.42 56.22
N LYS A 851 0.23 -37.63 56.76
CA LYS A 851 -0.73 -38.60 56.21
C LYS A 851 -1.69 -39.05 57.32
N PRO A 852 -3.03 -38.97 57.15
CA PRO A 852 -3.73 -38.31 56.02
C PRO A 852 -3.32 -36.84 55.87
N ASN A 853 -3.44 -36.27 54.67
CA ASN A 853 -2.96 -34.91 54.41
C ASN A 853 -3.81 -33.87 55.14
N TYR A 854 -3.19 -32.75 55.52
CA TYR A 854 -3.89 -31.62 56.12
C TYR A 854 -4.13 -30.53 55.08
N THR A 855 -5.34 -29.98 55.04
CA THR A 855 -5.69 -28.85 54.17
C THR A 855 -6.35 -27.74 54.98
N ALA A 856 -5.85 -26.53 54.81
CA ALA A 856 -6.41 -25.31 55.40
C ALA A 856 -6.77 -24.31 54.31
N ASN A 857 -7.97 -23.72 54.41
CA ASN A 857 -8.42 -22.68 53.50
C ASN A 857 -8.48 -21.36 54.24
N LEU A 858 -7.58 -20.45 53.89
CA LEU A 858 -7.56 -19.08 54.38
C LEU A 858 -8.37 -18.21 53.42
N VAL A 859 -9.36 -17.50 53.93
CA VAL A 859 -10.27 -16.64 53.16
C VAL A 859 -10.33 -15.24 53.76
N ALA A 860 -10.90 -14.29 53.02
CA ALA A 860 -11.06 -12.90 53.46
C ALA A 860 -9.75 -12.26 53.94
N ILE A 861 -8.63 -12.53 53.25
CA ILE A 861 -7.34 -11.94 53.57
C ILE A 861 -7.38 -10.45 53.21
N ASN A 862 -7.28 -9.58 54.22
CA ASN A 862 -7.31 -8.14 54.09
C ASN A 862 -6.24 -7.51 55.00
N GLY A 863 -5.53 -6.49 54.53
CA GLY A 863 -4.54 -5.83 55.38
C GLY A 863 -3.54 -4.99 54.63
N THR A 864 -2.55 -4.48 55.37
CA THR A 864 -1.47 -3.65 54.83
C THR A 864 -0.11 -4.07 55.34
N ILE A 865 0.90 -3.93 54.47
CA ILE A 865 2.32 -3.98 54.82
C ILE A 865 2.92 -2.62 54.41
N GLY A 866 3.70 -2.00 55.29
CA GLY A 866 4.34 -0.70 55.07
C GLY A 866 5.49 -0.76 54.07
N ALA A 867 6.42 0.20 54.16
CA ALA A 867 7.45 0.34 53.15
C ALA A 867 8.58 -0.71 53.30
N PHE A 868 8.90 -1.44 52.23
CA PHE A 868 9.99 -2.42 52.18
C PHE A 868 10.79 -2.33 50.87
N GLY A 869 12.01 -2.86 50.86
CA GLY A 869 12.89 -2.80 49.67
C GLY A 869 14.22 -3.52 49.86
N THR A 870 14.98 -3.68 48.78
CA THR A 870 16.26 -4.43 48.76
C THR A 870 17.35 -3.80 49.62
N HIS A 871 17.28 -2.46 49.81
CA HIS A 871 18.22 -1.69 50.64
C HIS A 871 17.51 -1.00 51.81
N SER A 872 16.38 -1.54 52.28
CA SER A 872 15.63 -0.92 53.37
C SER A 872 16.33 -1.10 54.72
N THR A 873 16.56 0.00 55.44
CA THR A 873 17.09 -0.02 56.82
C THR A 873 15.97 0.01 57.88
N THR A 874 14.75 0.34 57.48
CA THR A 874 13.58 0.41 58.38
C THR A 874 12.66 -0.79 58.13
N PRO A 875 12.27 -1.54 59.16
CA PRO A 875 11.26 -2.60 59.03
C PRO A 875 9.88 -2.05 58.66
N ALA A 876 9.16 -2.77 57.78
CA ALA A 876 7.82 -2.43 57.32
C ALA A 876 6.76 -2.90 58.33
N PRO A 877 5.88 -2.02 58.85
CA PRO A 877 4.78 -2.45 59.71
C PRO A 877 3.80 -3.35 58.96
N VAL A 878 3.28 -4.38 59.63
CA VAL A 878 2.31 -5.36 59.11
C VAL A 878 1.06 -5.30 59.96
N ASP A 879 -0.10 -5.26 59.30
CA ASP A 879 -1.42 -5.51 59.90
C ASP A 879 -2.29 -6.25 58.89
N VAL A 880 -2.45 -7.56 59.08
CA VAL A 880 -3.19 -8.45 58.17
C VAL A 880 -4.20 -9.26 58.96
N THR A 881 -5.43 -9.28 58.47
CA THR A 881 -6.53 -10.08 59.00
C THR A 881 -6.97 -11.11 57.97
N ALA A 882 -7.40 -12.28 58.42
CA ALA A 882 -7.95 -13.33 57.59
C ALA A 882 -8.90 -14.21 58.41
N LYS A 883 -9.55 -15.17 57.75
CA LYS A 883 -10.38 -16.20 58.42
C LYS A 883 -10.03 -17.58 57.90
N LEU A 884 -9.99 -18.57 58.78
CA LEU A 884 -10.05 -19.97 58.37
C LEU A 884 -11.49 -20.30 57.93
N ALA A 885 -11.65 -21.05 56.83
CA ALA A 885 -12.97 -21.32 56.25
C ALA A 885 -13.95 -21.99 57.24
N ALA A 886 -13.45 -22.81 58.17
CA ALA A 886 -14.25 -23.50 59.18
C ALA A 886 -14.39 -22.71 60.51
N ASN A 887 -14.42 -21.38 60.43
CA ASN A 887 -14.36 -20.45 61.56
C ASN A 887 -12.96 -20.32 62.20
N GLY A 888 -12.66 -19.15 62.77
CA GLY A 888 -11.38 -18.79 63.36
C GLY A 888 -10.77 -17.52 62.74
N PRO A 889 -11.00 -16.32 63.31
CA PRO A 889 -10.32 -15.10 62.87
C PRO A 889 -8.82 -15.23 63.11
N VAL A 890 -8.04 -14.83 62.11
CA VAL A 890 -6.58 -14.77 62.15
C VAL A 890 -6.17 -13.31 62.04
N SER A 891 -5.27 -12.85 62.92
CA SER A 891 -4.68 -11.53 62.87
C SER A 891 -3.16 -11.64 62.92
N ILE A 892 -2.45 -10.90 62.08
CA ILE A 892 -0.99 -10.87 62.02
C ILE A 892 -0.58 -9.40 62.09
N LYS A 893 0.17 -9.03 63.13
CA LYS A 893 0.65 -7.66 63.37
C LYS A 893 2.15 -7.66 63.68
N GLY A 894 2.87 -6.61 63.35
CA GLY A 894 4.28 -6.50 63.69
C GLY A 894 5.06 -5.76 62.61
N GLN A 895 6.29 -6.19 62.33
CA GLN A 895 7.17 -5.59 61.33
C GLN A 895 7.97 -6.63 60.55
N VAL A 896 8.27 -6.36 59.27
CA VAL A 896 9.04 -7.25 58.39
C VAL A 896 10.02 -6.47 57.52
N ASN A 897 11.16 -7.07 57.19
CA ASN A 897 12.07 -6.58 56.17
C ASN A 897 12.51 -7.74 55.25
N PRO A 898 11.69 -8.07 54.23
CA PRO A 898 11.81 -9.36 53.52
C PRO A 898 12.79 -9.37 52.34
N LEU A 899 13.21 -8.21 51.82
CA LEU A 899 13.99 -8.12 50.58
C LEU A 899 15.49 -7.81 50.78
N ILE A 900 15.94 -7.62 52.02
CA ILE A 900 17.37 -7.45 52.34
C ILE A 900 18.11 -8.80 52.35
N ASP A 901 19.43 -8.78 52.24
CA ASP A 901 20.29 -9.98 52.17
C ASP A 901 20.01 -11.01 53.28
N LYS A 902 19.76 -10.52 54.51
CA LYS A 902 19.33 -11.33 55.65
C LYS A 902 17.93 -10.88 56.08
N PRO A 903 16.85 -11.55 55.64
CA PRO A 903 15.50 -11.16 56.01
C PRO A 903 15.31 -11.09 57.51
N ALA A 904 14.60 -10.05 57.97
CA ALA A 904 14.26 -9.89 59.38
C ALA A 904 12.74 -9.78 59.54
N LEU A 905 12.20 -10.26 60.66
CA LEU A 905 10.80 -10.08 61.02
C LEU A 905 10.63 -10.08 62.53
N ASP A 906 9.60 -9.39 63.00
CA ASP A 906 9.07 -9.44 64.35
C ASP A 906 7.54 -9.39 64.22
N LEU A 907 6.90 -10.55 64.31
CA LEU A 907 5.48 -10.73 64.01
C LEU A 907 4.77 -11.38 65.19
N THR A 908 3.67 -10.77 65.60
CA THR A 908 2.68 -11.37 66.49
C THR A 908 1.49 -11.84 65.67
N ALA A 909 1.16 -13.12 65.72
CA ALA A 909 0.02 -13.70 65.02
C ALA A 909 -0.94 -14.35 66.02
N SER A 910 -2.24 -14.06 65.94
CA SER A 910 -3.26 -14.71 66.74
C SER A 910 -4.27 -15.44 65.87
N ALA A 911 -4.73 -16.59 66.35
CA ALA A 911 -5.81 -17.34 65.74
C ALA A 911 -6.69 -17.90 66.86
N HIS A 912 -7.93 -17.42 66.97
CA HIS A 912 -8.83 -17.79 68.07
C HIS A 912 -10.01 -18.61 67.57
N GLY A 913 -10.48 -19.57 68.37
CA GLY A 913 -11.62 -20.43 68.03
C GLY A 913 -11.31 -21.46 66.93
N VAL A 914 -10.04 -21.84 66.74
CA VAL A 914 -9.66 -22.84 65.75
C VAL A 914 -10.13 -24.23 66.19
N GLU A 915 -10.93 -24.91 65.38
CA GLU A 915 -11.41 -26.26 65.68
C GLU A 915 -10.25 -27.28 65.64
N LEU A 916 -9.96 -27.91 66.78
CA LEU A 916 -8.85 -28.86 66.91
C LEU A 916 -9.09 -30.18 66.17
N THR A 917 -10.35 -30.52 65.87
CA THR A 917 -10.71 -31.70 65.08
C THR A 917 -10.07 -31.66 63.68
N ASN A 918 -9.85 -30.46 63.12
CA ASN A 918 -9.15 -30.26 61.84
C ASN A 918 -7.64 -30.61 61.93
N LEU A 919 -7.04 -30.59 63.13
CA LEU A 919 -5.63 -30.92 63.38
C LEU A 919 -5.39 -32.40 63.72
N THR A 920 -6.45 -33.22 63.66
CA THR A 920 -6.37 -34.68 63.85
C THR A 920 -5.27 -35.37 63.05
N PRO A 921 -4.97 -35.00 61.79
CA PRO A 921 -3.85 -35.59 61.05
C PRO A 921 -2.49 -35.47 61.77
N TYR A 922 -2.19 -34.31 62.35
CA TYR A 922 -0.94 -34.08 63.10
C TYR A 922 -0.93 -34.84 64.43
N SER A 923 -2.03 -34.80 65.17
CA SER A 923 -2.13 -35.49 66.46
C SER A 923 -2.07 -37.02 66.30
N SER A 924 -2.69 -37.56 65.26
CA SER A 924 -2.60 -38.98 64.92
C SER A 924 -1.15 -39.35 64.59
N LYS A 925 -0.45 -38.58 63.73
CA LYS A 925 0.93 -38.88 63.31
C LYS A 925 1.94 -38.81 64.46
N TYR A 926 1.90 -37.75 65.28
CA TYR A 926 2.95 -37.50 66.29
C TYR A 926 2.55 -37.92 67.71
N ALA A 927 1.29 -37.76 68.10
CA ALA A 927 0.81 -38.15 69.43
C ALA A 927 0.22 -39.56 69.47
N GLY A 928 -0.20 -40.12 68.32
CA GLY A 928 -0.85 -41.43 68.24
C GLY A 928 -2.30 -41.42 68.73
N TYR A 929 -2.94 -40.25 68.81
CA TYR A 929 -4.34 -40.11 69.24
C TYR A 929 -5.07 -39.08 68.36
N PRO A 930 -6.20 -39.42 67.73
CA PRO A 930 -7.00 -38.47 66.97
C PRO A 930 -7.75 -37.53 67.91
N ILE A 931 -8.01 -36.29 67.48
CA ILE A 931 -8.74 -35.31 68.29
C ILE A 931 -10.22 -35.39 67.95
N THR A 932 -11.07 -35.70 68.94
CA THR A 932 -12.51 -35.86 68.74
C THR A 932 -13.31 -34.60 69.07
N LYS A 933 -12.74 -33.72 69.91
CA LYS A 933 -13.34 -32.44 70.30
C LYS A 933 -12.26 -31.48 70.84
N GLY A 934 -12.44 -30.19 70.62
CA GLY A 934 -11.71 -29.12 71.29
C GLY A 934 -11.54 -27.88 70.42
N LYS A 935 -11.27 -26.74 71.05
CA LYS A 935 -10.92 -25.49 70.37
C LYS A 935 -9.54 -25.01 70.80
N LEU A 936 -8.88 -24.31 69.89
CA LEU A 936 -7.55 -23.75 70.08
C LEU A 936 -7.58 -22.25 69.83
N ASN A 937 -7.04 -21.52 70.80
CA ASN A 937 -6.58 -20.16 70.67
C ASN A 937 -5.07 -20.20 70.66
N VAL A 938 -4.46 -19.59 69.65
CA VAL A 938 -3.01 -19.48 69.52
C VAL A 938 -2.65 -18.02 69.49
N ASP A 939 -1.67 -17.64 70.29
CA ASP A 939 -0.99 -16.35 70.24
C ASP A 939 0.51 -16.61 70.04
N LEU A 940 1.01 -16.25 68.85
CA LEU A 940 2.37 -16.49 68.37
C LEU A 940 3.14 -15.18 68.35
N HIS A 941 4.40 -15.21 68.76
CA HIS A 941 5.33 -14.08 68.60
C HIS A 941 6.67 -14.58 68.04
N TYR A 942 6.95 -14.26 66.78
CA TYR A 942 8.05 -14.81 65.99
C TYR A 942 9.00 -13.69 65.59
N MET A 943 10.28 -13.85 65.92
CA MET A 943 11.34 -12.90 65.62
C MET A 943 12.46 -13.60 64.84
N LEU A 944 12.80 -13.08 63.67
CA LEU A 944 13.96 -13.49 62.87
C LEU A 944 14.95 -12.33 62.80
N ALA A 945 16.17 -12.56 63.28
CA ALA A 945 17.30 -11.65 63.12
C ALA A 945 18.56 -12.47 62.88
N ASP A 946 19.40 -12.06 61.93
CA ASP A 946 20.69 -12.72 61.63
C ASP A 946 20.60 -14.24 61.42
N ASN A 947 19.63 -14.69 60.62
CA ASN A 947 19.33 -16.11 60.39
C ASN A 947 18.95 -16.91 61.66
N LYS A 948 18.68 -16.25 62.79
CA LYS A 948 18.24 -16.88 64.04
C LYS A 948 16.76 -16.60 64.28
N LEU A 949 15.96 -17.67 64.30
CA LEU A 949 14.54 -17.61 64.63
C LEU A 949 14.37 -17.82 66.13
N THR A 950 13.66 -16.90 66.78
CA THR A 950 13.13 -17.03 68.14
C THR A 950 11.62 -16.92 68.07
N ALA A 951 10.91 -17.86 68.66
CA ALA A 951 9.46 -17.92 68.62
C ALA A 951 8.90 -18.20 70.01
N ASN A 952 7.82 -17.53 70.36
CA ASN A 952 7.04 -17.75 71.57
C ASN A 952 5.64 -18.19 71.14
N ASN A 953 5.20 -19.37 71.58
CA ASN A 953 3.93 -19.94 71.15
C ASN A 953 3.05 -20.14 72.37
N HIS A 954 2.10 -19.23 72.60
CA HIS A 954 1.09 -19.37 73.64
C HIS A 954 -0.12 -20.10 73.05
N LEU A 955 -0.48 -21.22 73.67
CA LEU A 955 -1.57 -22.09 73.23
C LEU A 955 -2.57 -22.22 74.37
N PHE A 956 -3.80 -21.76 74.13
CA PHE A 956 -4.93 -21.98 75.01
C PHE A 956 -5.92 -22.93 74.33
N ILE A 957 -6.18 -24.07 74.96
CA ILE A 957 -7.00 -25.14 74.42
C ILE A 957 -8.21 -25.38 75.33
N ASP A 958 -9.42 -25.32 74.78
CA ASP A 958 -10.67 -25.59 75.51
C ASP A 958 -11.27 -26.94 75.09
N GLN A 959 -11.64 -27.76 76.07
CA GLN A 959 -12.30 -29.06 75.90
C GLN A 959 -11.57 -30.10 75.03
N LEU A 960 -10.23 -30.11 75.03
CA LEU A 960 -9.48 -31.15 74.29
C LEU A 960 -9.88 -32.54 74.76
N THR A 961 -10.28 -33.35 73.78
CA THR A 961 -10.67 -34.75 73.94
C THR A 961 -10.03 -35.57 72.84
N PHE A 962 -9.35 -36.66 73.22
CA PHE A 962 -8.78 -37.62 72.29
C PHE A 962 -9.71 -38.81 72.06
N GLY A 963 -9.69 -39.33 70.84
CA GLY A 963 -10.25 -40.64 70.49
C GLY A 963 -9.26 -41.77 70.79
N ASP A 964 -9.54 -42.96 70.28
CA ASP A 964 -8.76 -44.17 70.52
C ASP A 964 -7.34 -44.09 69.94
N ARG A 965 -6.41 -44.84 70.55
CA ARG A 965 -5.01 -44.85 70.12
C ARG A 965 -4.89 -45.37 68.68
N VAL A 966 -4.09 -44.67 67.88
CA VAL A 966 -3.70 -45.08 66.52
C VAL A 966 -2.21 -45.36 66.53
N ASP A 967 -1.83 -46.62 66.31
CA ASP A 967 -0.42 -47.01 66.26
C ASP A 967 0.20 -46.63 64.91
N ASN A 968 1.31 -45.90 64.95
CA ASN A 968 2.14 -45.62 63.78
C ASN A 968 3.64 -45.44 64.17
N PRO A 969 4.57 -45.51 63.20
CA PRO A 969 6.01 -45.50 63.47
C PRO A 969 6.57 -44.19 64.04
N THR A 970 5.89 -43.06 63.80
CA THR A 970 6.32 -41.71 64.21
C THR A 970 5.65 -41.23 65.49
N ALA A 971 4.66 -41.97 66.00
CA ALA A 971 3.90 -41.62 67.19
C ALA A 971 4.75 -41.79 68.44
N THR A 972 4.63 -40.83 69.36
CA THR A 972 5.33 -40.89 70.64
C THR A 972 4.91 -42.10 71.48
N LYS A 973 5.88 -42.65 72.21
CA LYS A 973 5.66 -43.72 73.20
C LYS A 973 5.27 -43.16 74.58
N LEU A 974 5.29 -41.83 74.75
CA LEU A 974 4.92 -41.18 76.00
C LEU A 974 3.40 -41.30 76.29
N PRO A 975 2.98 -41.32 77.57
CA PRO A 975 1.57 -41.41 77.95
C PRO A 975 0.83 -40.07 77.74
N VAL A 976 0.54 -39.72 76.48
CA VAL A 976 -0.04 -38.42 76.08
C VAL A 976 -1.33 -38.06 76.82
N ARG A 977 -2.25 -39.03 77.01
CA ARG A 977 -3.52 -38.78 77.73
C ARG A 977 -3.28 -38.36 79.19
N LEU A 978 -2.26 -38.93 79.84
CA LEU A 978 -1.89 -38.56 81.21
C LEU A 978 -1.30 -37.14 81.23
N ALA A 979 -0.36 -36.83 80.33
CA ALA A 979 0.25 -35.51 80.22
C ALA A 979 -0.80 -34.41 79.98
N VAL A 980 -1.76 -34.64 79.09
CA VAL A 980 -2.85 -33.71 78.83
C VAL A 980 -3.83 -33.60 80.02
N SER A 981 -4.10 -34.69 80.74
CA SER A 981 -4.95 -34.63 81.94
C SER A 981 -4.32 -33.82 83.08
N LEU A 982 -2.99 -33.79 83.17
CA LEU A 982 -2.25 -33.00 84.16
C LEU A 982 -2.19 -31.51 83.80
N LEU A 983 -2.24 -31.19 82.51
CA LEU A 983 -2.27 -29.81 82.01
C LEU A 983 -3.68 -29.20 82.00
N LYS A 984 -4.73 -30.03 82.14
CA LYS A 984 -6.14 -29.63 82.06
C LYS A 984 -6.65 -29.15 83.43
N ASN A 985 -7.21 -27.94 83.49
CA ASN A 985 -7.84 -27.41 84.70
C ASN A 985 -9.27 -27.96 84.94
N SER A 986 -9.93 -27.57 86.03
CA SER A 986 -11.28 -28.03 86.39
C SER A 986 -12.37 -27.65 85.39
N ARG A 987 -12.16 -26.61 84.57
CA ARG A 987 -13.06 -26.19 83.48
C ARG A 987 -12.78 -26.92 82.17
N GLY A 988 -11.69 -27.67 82.11
CA GLY A 988 -11.28 -28.43 80.96
C GLY A 988 -10.38 -27.69 79.98
N GLU A 989 -9.73 -26.63 80.43
CA GLU A 989 -8.85 -25.75 79.65
C GLU A 989 -7.38 -26.12 79.89
N ILE A 990 -6.54 -25.95 78.87
CA ILE A 990 -5.08 -26.14 78.92
C ILE A 990 -4.44 -24.84 78.42
N ASP A 991 -3.51 -24.30 79.20
CA ASP A 991 -2.78 -23.07 78.87
C ASP A 991 -1.27 -23.35 78.93
N VAL A 992 -0.60 -23.29 77.78
CA VAL A 992 0.81 -23.65 77.65
C VAL A 992 1.54 -22.61 76.83
N ASN A 993 2.73 -22.22 77.30
CA ASN A 993 3.64 -21.39 76.53
C ASN A 993 4.88 -22.16 76.11
N ILE A 994 5.17 -22.21 74.81
CA ILE A 994 6.26 -22.99 74.22
C ILE A 994 7.24 -22.06 73.50
N PRO A 995 8.37 -21.70 74.13
CA PRO A 995 9.45 -21.00 73.45
C PRO A 995 10.22 -21.95 72.52
N ILE A 996 10.58 -21.48 71.32
CA ILE A 996 11.39 -22.19 70.33
C ILE A 996 12.51 -21.24 69.88
N SER A 997 13.74 -21.72 69.80
CA SER A 997 14.83 -20.95 69.18
C SER A 997 15.76 -21.84 68.37
N GLY A 998 16.31 -21.32 67.28
CA GLY A 998 17.19 -22.06 66.38
C GLY A 998 17.77 -21.21 65.24
N SER A 999 18.81 -21.69 64.58
CA SER A 999 19.33 -21.10 63.34
C SER A 999 18.62 -21.69 62.13
N LEU A 1000 18.38 -20.87 61.10
CA LEU A 1000 17.87 -21.31 59.80
C LEU A 1000 18.89 -22.16 59.02
N ASP A 1001 20.18 -21.98 59.30
CA ASP A 1001 21.27 -22.65 58.58
C ASP A 1001 21.56 -24.06 59.14
N ASN A 1002 21.21 -24.31 60.42
CA ASN A 1002 21.29 -25.62 61.06
C ASN A 1002 20.08 -25.81 62.02
N PRO A 1003 18.99 -26.46 61.57
CA PRO A 1003 17.71 -26.51 62.29
C PRO A 1003 17.68 -27.54 63.44
N GLU A 1004 18.65 -27.50 64.35
CA GLU A 1004 18.55 -28.18 65.64
C GLU A 1004 17.72 -27.33 66.61
N PHE A 1005 16.39 -27.46 66.52
CA PHE A 1005 15.48 -26.76 67.43
C PHE A 1005 15.56 -27.37 68.83
N SER A 1006 16.02 -26.60 69.81
CA SER A 1006 16.09 -27.03 71.22
C SER A 1006 14.68 -27.09 71.83
N ILE A 1007 14.08 -28.29 71.82
CA ILE A 1007 12.75 -28.55 72.42
C ILE A 1007 12.88 -29.21 73.81
N GLY A 1008 14.03 -29.81 74.12
CA GLY A 1008 14.18 -30.72 75.26
C GLY A 1008 14.28 -30.12 76.66
N GLY A 1009 14.61 -28.82 76.78
CA GLY A 1009 14.96 -28.22 78.09
C GLY A 1009 13.82 -27.56 78.88
N LEU A 1010 12.77 -27.08 78.20
CA LEU A 1010 11.79 -26.14 78.79
C LEU A 1010 10.42 -26.77 79.09
N VAL A 1011 10.04 -27.86 78.39
CA VAL A 1011 8.72 -28.50 78.56
C VAL A 1011 8.59 -29.23 79.91
N TRP A 1012 9.70 -29.77 80.45
CA TRP A 1012 9.67 -30.53 81.71
C TRP A 1012 9.44 -29.64 82.94
N GLN A 1013 9.89 -28.38 82.91
CA GLN A 1013 9.68 -27.43 84.01
C GLN A 1013 8.23 -26.92 84.10
N ALA A 1014 7.50 -26.87 82.98
CA ALA A 1014 6.10 -26.43 82.96
C ALA A 1014 5.13 -27.45 83.58
N ILE A 1015 5.42 -28.76 83.44
CA ILE A 1015 4.60 -29.85 83.99
C ILE A 1015 4.77 -29.97 85.52
N VAL A 1016 5.96 -29.68 86.05
CA VAL A 1016 6.28 -29.88 87.47
C VAL A 1016 5.78 -28.73 88.37
N ASN A 1017 5.58 -27.53 87.83
CA ASN A 1017 5.10 -26.37 88.62
C ASN A 1017 3.57 -26.26 88.71
N LEU A 1018 2.80 -27.06 87.96
CA LEU A 1018 1.33 -27.01 87.89
C LEU A 1018 0.64 -28.11 88.72
N VAL A 1019 1.33 -28.76 89.66
CA VAL A 1019 0.74 -29.79 90.53
C VAL A 1019 0.80 -29.36 91.98
N GLN A 1020 -0.13 -28.47 92.37
CA GLN A 1020 -0.67 -28.45 93.73
C GLN A 1020 -2.13 -27.99 93.71
N LYS A 1021 -3.02 -28.96 93.97
CA LYS A 1021 -4.48 -28.90 94.20
C LYS A 1021 -5.40 -28.92 92.96
N ALA A 1022 -5.95 -30.11 92.70
CA ALA A 1022 -7.37 -30.28 92.39
C ALA A 1022 -7.82 -31.71 92.74
N VAL A 1023 -8.99 -31.81 93.40
CA VAL A 1023 -9.68 -33.06 93.76
C VAL A 1023 -11.12 -32.97 93.26
N THR A 1024 -11.52 -34.02 92.51
CA THR A 1024 -12.85 -34.58 92.16
C THR A 1024 -13.98 -33.71 91.57
N ALA A 1025 -14.54 -34.24 90.47
CA ALA A 1025 -15.71 -33.81 89.66
C ALA A 1025 -17.06 -33.79 90.44
N PRO A 1026 -18.22 -33.32 89.89
CA PRO A 1026 -18.97 -33.99 88.80
C PRO A 1026 -19.85 -33.10 87.87
N PHE A 1027 -20.29 -33.65 86.73
CA PHE A 1027 -21.33 -33.08 85.84
C PHE A 1027 -22.73 -33.58 86.22
N THR A 1028 -23.77 -32.77 85.96
CA THR A 1028 -25.17 -33.20 85.95
C THR A 1028 -25.89 -32.84 84.65
N LEU A 1029 -26.84 -33.72 84.31
CA LEU A 1029 -27.69 -33.79 83.13
C LEU A 1029 -28.72 -32.66 83.05
N LEU A 1030 -29.03 -32.19 81.84
CA LEU A 1030 -30.31 -31.54 81.53
C LEU A 1030 -30.84 -32.01 80.16
N ALA A 1031 -31.84 -32.89 80.20
CA ALA A 1031 -32.77 -33.17 79.11
C ALA A 1031 -34.16 -32.69 79.57
N HIS A 1032 -34.95 -32.11 78.65
CA HIS A 1032 -36.34 -31.60 78.81
C HIS A 1032 -36.55 -30.10 79.16
N ALA A 1033 -35.87 -29.17 78.48
CA ALA A 1033 -36.19 -27.74 78.60
C ALA A 1033 -36.71 -27.04 77.31
N PHE A 1034 -36.83 -27.75 76.18
CA PHE A 1034 -37.32 -27.18 74.91
C PHE A 1034 -38.77 -27.59 74.68
N GLY A 1035 -39.71 -26.86 75.28
CA GLY A 1035 -41.14 -27.04 75.05
C GLY A 1035 -41.54 -26.62 73.64
N GLY A 1036 -42.14 -27.54 72.89
CA GLY A 1036 -42.77 -27.29 71.58
C GLY A 1036 -42.84 -28.56 70.74
N GLY A 1037 -44.03 -29.14 70.58
CA GLY A 1037 -44.24 -30.36 69.81
C GLY A 1037 -44.19 -30.12 68.30
N GLY A 1038 -43.61 -31.07 67.55
CA GLY A 1038 -43.89 -31.27 66.12
C GLY A 1038 -42.70 -31.54 65.20
N GLU A 1039 -41.50 -31.07 65.51
CA GLU A 1039 -40.31 -31.31 64.66
C GLU A 1039 -39.08 -31.62 65.53
N ASP A 1040 -38.38 -32.71 65.21
CA ASP A 1040 -37.17 -33.16 65.89
C ASP A 1040 -36.02 -32.17 65.63
N LEU A 1041 -35.87 -31.14 66.48
CA LEU A 1041 -34.85 -30.07 66.37
C LEU A 1041 -33.41 -30.53 66.69
N ASN A 1042 -33.19 -31.82 66.93
CA ASN A 1042 -31.90 -32.44 67.25
C ASN A 1042 -31.05 -32.81 66.01
N TYR A 1043 -31.53 -32.61 64.79
CA TYR A 1043 -30.74 -32.80 63.56
C TYR A 1043 -31.21 -31.95 62.38
N VAL A 1044 -30.35 -31.79 61.36
CA VAL A 1044 -30.64 -31.14 60.07
C VAL A 1044 -30.26 -32.07 58.93
N GLU A 1045 -31.18 -32.28 57.98
CA GLU A 1045 -31.00 -33.21 56.86
C GLU A 1045 -30.29 -32.54 55.66
N PHE A 1046 -29.55 -33.35 54.91
CA PHE A 1046 -28.85 -32.96 53.70
C PHE A 1046 -29.16 -33.95 52.57
N ASP A 1047 -29.17 -33.45 51.33
CA ASP A 1047 -29.26 -34.31 50.16
C ASP A 1047 -28.02 -35.23 50.06
N ALA A 1048 -28.21 -36.44 49.55
CA ALA A 1048 -27.13 -37.43 49.40
C ALA A 1048 -25.98 -36.87 48.54
N GLY A 1049 -24.75 -37.03 49.01
CA GLY A 1049 -23.54 -36.50 48.36
C GLY A 1049 -23.36 -34.97 48.42
N SER A 1050 -24.28 -34.23 49.04
CA SER A 1050 -24.25 -32.76 49.14
C SER A 1050 -24.05 -32.25 50.56
N ALA A 1051 -23.39 -31.09 50.67
CA ALA A 1051 -23.27 -30.30 51.90
C ALA A 1051 -23.97 -28.93 51.80
N SER A 1052 -24.81 -28.72 50.78
CA SER A 1052 -25.61 -27.49 50.64
C SER A 1052 -26.84 -27.52 51.55
N LEU A 1053 -27.08 -26.42 52.28
CA LEU A 1053 -28.31 -26.24 53.05
C LEU A 1053 -29.47 -25.91 52.12
N ASN A 1054 -30.43 -26.83 51.97
CA ASN A 1054 -31.68 -26.56 51.25
C ASN A 1054 -32.61 -25.64 52.08
N ASP A 1055 -33.67 -25.13 51.46
CA ASP A 1055 -34.57 -24.16 52.11
C ASP A 1055 -35.22 -24.70 53.39
N ALA A 1056 -35.46 -26.02 53.47
CA ALA A 1056 -36.00 -26.66 54.66
C ALA A 1056 -34.98 -26.70 55.82
N ALA A 1057 -33.73 -27.05 55.52
CA ALA A 1057 -32.63 -27.05 56.47
C ALA A 1057 -32.36 -25.64 57.04
N GLN A 1058 -32.40 -24.60 56.20
CA GLN A 1058 -32.21 -23.21 56.65
C GLN A 1058 -33.31 -22.74 57.60
N LYS A 1059 -34.59 -22.98 57.26
CA LYS A 1059 -35.72 -22.63 58.15
C LYS A 1059 -35.60 -23.31 59.52
N LYS A 1060 -35.24 -24.59 59.55
CA LYS A 1060 -35.05 -25.36 60.79
C LYS A 1060 -33.90 -24.78 61.63
N LEU A 1061 -32.80 -24.40 60.99
CA LEU A 1061 -31.66 -23.75 61.65
C LEU A 1061 -32.01 -22.35 62.18
N ASP A 1062 -32.88 -21.57 61.53
CA ASP A 1062 -33.34 -20.29 62.07
C ASP A 1062 -34.13 -20.43 63.37
N THR A 1063 -35.01 -21.44 63.46
CA THR A 1063 -35.75 -21.76 64.69
C THR A 1063 -34.80 -22.12 65.83
N ILE A 1064 -33.77 -22.92 65.53
CA ILE A 1064 -32.74 -23.34 66.48
C ILE A 1064 -31.88 -22.14 66.90
N ALA A 1065 -31.48 -21.28 65.96
CA ALA A 1065 -30.69 -20.08 66.25
C ALA A 1065 -31.41 -19.13 67.21
N LYS A 1066 -32.72 -18.92 66.99
CA LYS A 1066 -33.57 -18.12 67.88
C LYS A 1066 -33.66 -18.72 69.29
N ALA A 1067 -33.88 -20.02 69.40
CA ALA A 1067 -33.95 -20.71 70.70
C ALA A 1067 -32.62 -20.64 71.49
N LEU A 1068 -31.49 -20.68 70.79
CA LEU A 1068 -30.15 -20.60 71.39
C LEU A 1068 -29.74 -19.17 71.78
N ALA A 1069 -30.28 -18.16 71.09
CA ALA A 1069 -30.13 -16.76 71.47
C ALA A 1069 -30.83 -16.46 72.81
N ASP A 1070 -32.01 -17.04 73.04
CA ASP A 1070 -32.79 -16.86 74.28
C ASP A 1070 -32.18 -17.57 75.52
N LYS A 1071 -31.21 -18.47 75.31
CA LYS A 1071 -30.56 -19.27 76.38
C LYS A 1071 -29.03 -19.25 76.28
N PRO A 1072 -28.36 -18.16 76.74
CA PRO A 1072 -26.92 -17.97 76.54
C PRO A 1072 -26.01 -19.00 77.23
N SER A 1073 -26.50 -19.79 78.19
CA SER A 1073 -25.72 -20.81 78.89
C SER A 1073 -25.60 -22.14 78.14
N VAL A 1074 -26.41 -22.39 77.11
CA VAL A 1074 -26.45 -23.68 76.39
C VAL A 1074 -25.36 -23.72 75.31
N ARG A 1075 -24.62 -24.82 75.23
CA ARG A 1075 -23.64 -25.10 74.17
C ARG A 1075 -24.23 -26.09 73.16
N VAL A 1076 -23.74 -26.07 71.93
CA VAL A 1076 -24.20 -26.93 70.84
C VAL A 1076 -23.03 -27.69 70.26
N ASP A 1077 -23.11 -29.01 70.27
CA ASP A 1077 -22.21 -29.91 69.56
C ASP A 1077 -22.82 -30.23 68.19
N VAL A 1078 -22.09 -29.93 67.11
CA VAL A 1078 -22.48 -30.15 65.72
C VAL A 1078 -21.71 -31.36 65.19
N THR A 1079 -22.41 -32.44 64.90
CA THR A 1079 -21.80 -33.70 64.44
C THR A 1079 -22.28 -34.02 63.03
N GLY A 1080 -21.38 -33.93 62.06
CA GLY A 1080 -21.67 -34.30 60.69
C GLY A 1080 -21.76 -35.82 60.53
N ARG A 1081 -22.72 -36.29 59.74
CA ARG A 1081 -22.91 -37.71 59.45
C ARG A 1081 -23.01 -37.96 57.94
N VAL A 1082 -22.50 -39.10 57.54
CA VAL A 1082 -22.68 -39.67 56.20
C VAL A 1082 -23.30 -41.05 56.29
N ASP A 1083 -24.08 -41.40 55.28
CA ASP A 1083 -24.57 -42.75 55.04
C ASP A 1083 -23.87 -43.32 53.81
N PRO A 1084 -22.86 -44.20 53.96
CA PRO A 1084 -22.12 -44.75 52.83
C PRO A 1084 -23.02 -45.38 51.75
N LYS A 1085 -24.18 -45.94 52.11
CA LYS A 1085 -25.08 -46.60 51.14
C LYS A 1085 -25.69 -45.62 50.14
N THR A 1086 -25.92 -44.38 50.56
CA THR A 1086 -26.59 -43.34 49.75
C THR A 1086 -25.62 -42.24 49.30
N ASP A 1087 -24.67 -41.84 50.16
CA ASP A 1087 -23.71 -40.77 49.90
C ASP A 1087 -22.58 -41.17 48.94
N GLU A 1088 -22.09 -42.42 48.99
CA GLU A 1088 -20.96 -42.86 48.13
C GLU A 1088 -21.35 -42.91 46.64
N PRO A 1089 -22.49 -43.51 46.23
CA PRO A 1089 -22.94 -43.46 44.83
C PRO A 1089 -23.21 -42.03 44.35
N ALA A 1090 -23.79 -41.18 45.20
CA ALA A 1090 -24.09 -39.78 44.89
C ALA A 1090 -22.81 -38.95 44.66
N LEU A 1091 -21.79 -39.12 45.50
CA LEU A 1091 -20.49 -38.46 45.32
C LEU A 1091 -19.80 -38.88 44.03
N ARG A 1092 -19.85 -40.16 43.67
CA ARG A 1092 -19.27 -40.65 42.40
C ARG A 1092 -20.00 -40.10 41.18
N ALA A 1093 -21.33 -39.99 41.23
CA ALA A 1093 -22.11 -39.36 40.15
C ALA A 1093 -21.77 -37.87 39.99
N ALA A 1094 -21.74 -37.13 41.10
CA ALA A 1094 -21.36 -35.71 41.11
C ALA A 1094 -19.92 -35.49 40.60
N TRP A 1095 -19.00 -36.41 40.91
CA TRP A 1095 -17.64 -36.36 40.38
C TRP A 1095 -17.63 -36.43 38.84
N VAL A 1096 -18.38 -37.34 38.23
CA VAL A 1096 -18.47 -37.46 36.76
C VAL A 1096 -19.01 -36.17 36.14
N GLU A 1097 -20.10 -35.63 36.68
CA GLU A 1097 -20.68 -34.37 36.20
C GLU A 1097 -19.69 -33.20 36.27
N SER A 1098 -18.90 -33.15 37.34
CA SER A 1098 -17.84 -32.14 37.47
C SER A 1098 -16.76 -32.28 36.38
N GLN A 1099 -16.38 -33.50 36.00
CA GLN A 1099 -15.39 -33.73 34.94
C GLN A 1099 -15.93 -33.33 33.57
N VAL A 1100 -17.20 -33.61 33.28
CA VAL A 1100 -17.87 -33.18 32.04
C VAL A 1100 -17.90 -31.65 31.95
N LYS A 1101 -18.26 -30.95 33.04
CA LYS A 1101 -18.20 -29.47 33.11
C LYS A 1101 -16.79 -28.94 32.83
N ARG A 1102 -15.74 -29.59 33.38
CA ARG A 1102 -14.33 -29.22 33.10
C ARG A 1102 -13.96 -29.39 31.64
N ALA A 1103 -14.39 -30.48 31.00
CA ALA A 1103 -14.11 -30.73 29.60
C ALA A 1103 -14.78 -29.69 28.67
N LYS A 1104 -16.00 -29.24 29.01
CA LYS A 1104 -16.69 -28.14 28.30
C LYS A 1104 -15.93 -26.82 28.42
N VAL A 1105 -15.54 -26.44 29.63
CA VAL A 1105 -14.76 -25.23 29.89
C VAL A 1105 -13.45 -25.21 29.10
N ARG A 1106 -12.76 -26.36 29.00
CA ARG A 1106 -11.51 -26.48 28.25
C ARG A 1106 -11.70 -26.21 26.75
N ASP A 1107 -12.80 -26.68 26.18
CA ASP A 1107 -13.13 -26.48 24.76
C ASP A 1107 -13.45 -25.01 24.46
N MET A 1108 -14.23 -24.37 25.34
CA MET A 1108 -14.58 -22.95 25.21
C MET A 1108 -13.36 -22.03 25.42
N ALA A 1109 -12.48 -22.37 26.37
CA ALA A 1109 -11.24 -21.64 26.63
C ALA A 1109 -10.25 -21.70 25.46
N ASN A 1110 -10.14 -22.85 24.78
CA ASN A 1110 -9.32 -23.00 23.58
C ASN A 1110 -9.83 -22.17 22.38
N ASN A 1111 -11.09 -21.73 22.43
CA ASN A 1111 -11.71 -20.85 21.43
C ASN A 1111 -11.71 -19.36 21.84
N GLY A 1112 -11.07 -18.99 22.95
CA GLY A 1112 -10.91 -17.59 23.37
C GLY A 1112 -12.10 -16.97 24.12
N GLU A 1113 -13.05 -17.79 24.60
CA GLU A 1113 -14.17 -17.32 25.43
C GLU A 1113 -13.82 -17.33 26.93
N ASN A 1114 -14.08 -16.22 27.64
CA ASN A 1114 -13.88 -16.12 29.09
C ASN A 1114 -15.13 -16.65 29.81
N VAL A 1115 -15.04 -17.82 30.44
CA VAL A 1115 -16.21 -18.52 30.98
C VAL A 1115 -16.20 -18.53 32.52
N ASP A 1116 -17.28 -18.00 33.12
CA ASP A 1116 -17.56 -18.12 34.54
C ASP A 1116 -17.97 -19.56 34.89
N TRP A 1117 -17.09 -20.24 35.64
CA TRP A 1117 -17.23 -21.63 36.08
C TRP A 1117 -18.59 -21.97 36.72
N ASN A 1118 -19.16 -21.03 37.50
CA ASN A 1118 -20.38 -21.29 38.26
C ASN A 1118 -21.66 -21.10 37.43
N ALA A 1119 -21.58 -20.44 36.27
CA ALA A 1119 -22.72 -20.12 35.42
C ALA A 1119 -22.96 -21.15 34.28
N ILE A 1120 -22.12 -22.18 34.17
CA ILE A 1120 -22.14 -23.12 33.03
C ILE A 1120 -23.22 -24.17 33.21
N LYS A 1121 -24.23 -24.10 32.34
CA LYS A 1121 -25.19 -25.19 32.11
C LYS A 1121 -24.68 -26.09 30.98
N ILE A 1122 -24.71 -27.40 31.19
CA ILE A 1122 -24.46 -28.38 30.12
C ILE A 1122 -25.82 -28.68 29.48
N SER A 1123 -25.94 -28.49 28.17
CA SER A 1123 -27.10 -28.96 27.41
C SER A 1123 -26.96 -30.47 27.17
N ASP A 1124 -28.07 -31.16 26.91
CA ASP A 1124 -28.04 -32.62 26.68
C ASP A 1124 -27.13 -33.00 25.49
N ALA A 1125 -27.11 -32.18 24.43
CA ALA A 1125 -26.23 -32.37 23.27
C ALA A 1125 -24.74 -32.16 23.59
N ASP A 1126 -24.39 -31.25 24.51
CA ASP A 1126 -23.01 -31.06 24.96
C ASP A 1126 -22.55 -32.18 25.90
N TYR A 1127 -23.49 -32.81 26.63
CA TYR A 1127 -23.18 -33.83 27.62
C TYR A 1127 -22.50 -35.05 27.00
N ASP A 1128 -23.07 -35.64 25.94
CA ASP A 1128 -22.51 -36.78 25.19
C ASP A 1128 -21.08 -36.49 24.68
N LYS A 1129 -20.91 -35.34 24.02
CA LYS A 1129 -19.62 -34.88 23.47
C LYS A 1129 -18.54 -34.83 24.54
N TYR A 1130 -18.84 -34.18 25.67
CA TYR A 1130 -17.86 -33.98 26.74
C TYR A 1130 -17.69 -35.22 27.62
N LEU A 1131 -18.73 -36.03 27.83
CA LEU A 1131 -18.65 -37.33 28.50
C LEU A 1131 -17.73 -38.28 27.73
N THR A 1132 -17.87 -38.35 26.41
CA THR A 1132 -16.98 -39.13 25.53
C THR A 1132 -15.53 -38.66 25.63
N LYS A 1133 -15.31 -37.34 25.65
CA LYS A 1133 -13.97 -36.74 25.79
C LYS A 1133 -13.34 -37.10 27.13
N VAL A 1134 -14.10 -36.99 28.23
CA VAL A 1134 -13.68 -37.39 29.57
C VAL A 1134 -13.34 -38.88 29.59
N TYR A 1135 -14.26 -39.75 29.17
CA TYR A 1135 -14.07 -41.21 29.12
C TYR A 1135 -12.80 -41.61 28.36
N LYS A 1136 -12.57 -41.03 27.16
CA LYS A 1136 -11.35 -41.30 26.39
C LYS A 1136 -10.08 -40.83 27.10
N SER A 1137 -10.14 -39.73 27.85
CA SER A 1137 -8.99 -39.16 28.57
C SER A 1137 -8.71 -39.76 29.96
N SER A 1138 -9.66 -40.42 30.60
CA SER A 1138 -9.51 -40.94 31.97
C SER A 1138 -8.53 -42.13 32.06
N ASP A 1139 -7.78 -42.20 33.14
CA ASP A 1139 -6.74 -43.20 33.35
C ASP A 1139 -7.30 -44.48 34.02
N PHE A 1140 -7.93 -45.34 33.22
CA PHE A 1140 -8.32 -46.70 33.62
C PHE A 1140 -8.40 -47.61 32.39
N LYS A 1141 -8.31 -48.93 32.60
CA LYS A 1141 -8.32 -49.94 31.52
C LYS A 1141 -9.66 -49.94 30.80
N LYS A 1142 -9.68 -49.60 29.51
CA LYS A 1142 -10.88 -49.54 28.67
C LYS A 1142 -10.96 -50.73 27.71
N PRO A 1143 -12.16 -51.22 27.38
CA PRO A 1143 -12.33 -52.23 26.36
C PRO A 1143 -11.88 -51.68 24.99
N THR A 1144 -10.94 -52.37 24.37
CA THR A 1144 -10.52 -52.11 22.99
C THR A 1144 -11.32 -52.97 22.02
N ASN A 1145 -11.51 -52.47 20.80
CA ASN A 1145 -11.98 -53.29 19.68
C ASN A 1145 -10.83 -54.19 19.18
N PHE A 1146 -11.14 -55.06 18.21
CA PHE A 1146 -10.21 -56.05 17.65
C PHE A 1146 -8.92 -55.43 17.03
N ILE A 1147 -8.90 -54.12 16.77
CA ILE A 1147 -7.77 -53.36 16.22
C ILE A 1147 -7.07 -52.47 17.26
N GLY A 1148 -7.31 -52.71 18.56
CA GLY A 1148 -6.60 -52.01 19.64
C GLY A 1148 -7.07 -50.57 19.91
N MET A 1149 -8.14 -50.10 19.27
CA MET A 1149 -8.74 -48.79 19.54
C MET A 1149 -9.83 -48.88 20.61
N THR A 1150 -9.93 -47.88 21.47
CA THR A 1150 -10.94 -47.78 22.53
C THR A 1150 -12.35 -47.87 21.95
N LYS A 1151 -13.16 -48.86 22.37
CA LYS A 1151 -14.54 -49.04 21.90
C LYS A 1151 -15.41 -47.85 22.37
N GLY A 1152 -16.17 -47.25 21.45
CA GLY A 1152 -17.21 -46.27 21.82
C GLY A 1152 -18.34 -46.99 22.56
N LEU A 1153 -18.69 -46.50 23.74
CA LEU A 1153 -19.76 -47.02 24.58
C LEU A 1153 -20.92 -46.02 24.58
N PRO A 1154 -22.18 -46.46 24.73
CA PRO A 1154 -23.30 -45.57 25.02
C PRO A 1154 -23.05 -44.70 26.26
N ASP A 1155 -23.69 -43.53 26.34
CA ASP A 1155 -23.53 -42.58 27.45
C ASP A 1155 -23.74 -43.20 28.84
N ALA A 1156 -24.74 -44.09 28.97
CA ALA A 1156 -25.00 -44.79 30.22
C ALA A 1156 -23.82 -45.67 30.65
N ASP A 1157 -23.18 -46.35 29.71
CA ASP A 1157 -22.04 -47.24 29.97
C ASP A 1157 -20.74 -46.44 30.22
N MET A 1158 -20.54 -45.33 29.51
CA MET A 1158 -19.42 -44.41 29.76
C MET A 1158 -19.55 -43.78 31.15
N LYS A 1159 -20.75 -43.30 31.51
CA LYS A 1159 -21.05 -42.75 32.84
C LYS A 1159 -20.85 -43.82 33.91
N ALA A 1160 -21.37 -45.03 33.73
CA ALA A 1160 -21.19 -46.12 34.69
C ALA A 1160 -19.71 -46.49 34.89
N ALA A 1161 -18.92 -46.57 33.80
CA ALA A 1161 -17.49 -46.84 33.88
C ALA A 1161 -16.72 -45.72 34.59
N LEU A 1162 -17.08 -44.46 34.36
CA LEU A 1162 -16.50 -43.30 35.03
C LEU A 1162 -16.89 -43.25 36.51
N THR A 1163 -18.15 -43.50 36.85
CA THR A 1163 -18.64 -43.56 38.23
C THR A 1163 -17.94 -44.68 38.99
N LYS A 1164 -17.79 -45.88 38.41
CA LYS A 1164 -17.09 -47.01 39.05
C LYS A 1164 -15.63 -46.73 39.38
N ASN A 1165 -14.94 -45.95 38.55
CA ASN A 1165 -13.53 -45.60 38.74
C ASN A 1165 -13.33 -44.20 39.35
N ALA A 1166 -14.40 -43.55 39.83
CA ALA A 1166 -14.30 -42.26 40.49
C ALA A 1166 -13.54 -42.43 41.83
N PRO A 1167 -12.55 -41.56 42.15
CA PRO A 1167 -11.69 -41.67 43.32
C PRO A 1167 -12.41 -41.17 44.60
N VAL A 1168 -13.57 -41.75 44.90
CA VAL A 1168 -14.32 -41.51 46.14
C VAL A 1168 -13.97 -42.62 47.12
N ASN A 1169 -13.21 -42.27 48.15
CA ASN A 1169 -12.76 -43.14 49.24
C ASN A 1169 -13.40 -42.71 50.58
N GLU A 1170 -13.03 -43.39 51.67
CA GLU A 1170 -13.51 -43.07 53.02
C GLU A 1170 -13.20 -41.62 53.43
N ASP A 1171 -12.09 -41.04 52.97
CA ASP A 1171 -11.75 -39.64 53.23
C ASP A 1171 -12.72 -38.67 52.56
N ALA A 1172 -13.16 -38.96 51.32
CA ALA A 1172 -14.16 -38.14 50.63
C ALA A 1172 -15.52 -38.13 51.37
N LEU A 1173 -15.88 -39.24 52.02
CA LEU A 1173 -17.05 -39.34 52.88
C LEU A 1173 -16.83 -38.58 54.20
N ARG A 1174 -15.64 -38.65 54.79
CA ARG A 1174 -15.28 -37.91 56.01
C ARG A 1174 -15.33 -36.41 55.77
N ASP A 1175 -14.77 -35.96 54.65
CA ASP A 1175 -14.83 -34.58 54.17
C ASP A 1175 -16.26 -34.12 53.91
N LEU A 1176 -17.14 -34.98 53.39
CA LEU A 1176 -18.55 -34.65 53.20
C LEU A 1176 -19.25 -34.44 54.54
N ALA A 1177 -19.08 -35.37 55.50
CA ALA A 1177 -19.63 -35.24 56.85
C ALA A 1177 -19.15 -33.95 57.52
N GLN A 1178 -17.85 -33.67 57.43
CA GLN A 1178 -17.23 -32.48 58.01
C GLN A 1178 -17.74 -31.19 57.34
N ARG A 1179 -17.88 -31.15 56.01
CA ARG A 1179 -18.47 -30.02 55.29
C ARG A 1179 -19.92 -29.75 55.68
N ARG A 1180 -20.71 -30.80 55.95
CA ARG A 1180 -22.08 -30.65 56.44
C ARG A 1180 -22.11 -30.00 57.83
N ALA A 1181 -21.28 -30.49 58.75
CA ALA A 1181 -21.14 -29.90 60.08
C ALA A 1181 -20.68 -28.44 60.01
N GLN A 1182 -19.72 -28.15 59.12
CA GLN A 1182 -19.25 -26.79 58.85
C GLN A 1182 -20.34 -25.90 58.26
N ALA A 1183 -21.14 -26.38 57.31
CA ALA A 1183 -22.24 -25.60 56.73
C ALA A 1183 -23.26 -25.17 57.80
N VAL A 1184 -23.54 -26.07 58.77
CA VAL A 1184 -24.39 -25.75 59.93
C VAL A 1184 -23.71 -24.76 60.89
N GLN A 1185 -22.41 -24.94 61.16
CA GLN A 1185 -21.62 -24.03 61.99
C GLN A 1185 -21.55 -22.62 61.38
N GLU A 1186 -21.27 -22.52 60.07
CA GLU A 1186 -21.25 -21.27 59.30
C GLU A 1186 -22.61 -20.58 59.33
N TYR A 1187 -23.70 -21.34 59.26
CA TYR A 1187 -25.05 -20.78 59.37
C TYR A 1187 -25.31 -20.09 60.71
N PHE A 1188 -24.72 -20.61 61.80
CA PHE A 1188 -24.81 -20.03 63.13
C PHE A 1188 -23.83 -18.86 63.36
N ASP A 1189 -22.83 -18.68 62.50
CA ASP A 1189 -21.86 -17.60 62.61
C ASP A 1189 -22.56 -16.23 62.54
N GLY A 1190 -22.25 -15.35 63.49
CA GLY A 1190 -22.92 -14.05 63.65
C GLY A 1190 -24.36 -14.10 64.20
N LYS A 1191 -24.98 -15.29 64.31
CA LYS A 1191 -26.31 -15.48 64.94
C LYS A 1191 -26.21 -15.97 66.39
N ILE A 1192 -25.20 -16.77 66.71
CA ILE A 1192 -24.88 -17.28 68.05
C ILE A 1192 -23.39 -17.05 68.31
N ASP A 1193 -23.01 -16.83 69.57
CA ASP A 1193 -21.60 -16.78 69.99
C ASP A 1193 -20.86 -18.07 69.58
N SER A 1194 -19.83 -17.93 68.76
CA SER A 1194 -19.05 -19.03 68.21
C SER A 1194 -18.36 -19.85 69.29
N ALA A 1195 -18.09 -19.30 70.48
CA ALA A 1195 -17.55 -20.07 71.61
C ALA A 1195 -18.50 -21.20 72.05
N ARG A 1196 -19.80 -21.06 71.79
CA ARG A 1196 -20.84 -22.01 72.23
C ARG A 1196 -21.11 -23.14 71.24
N VAL A 1197 -20.60 -23.08 70.01
CA VAL A 1197 -20.83 -24.08 68.96
C VAL A 1197 -19.56 -24.89 68.74
N PHE A 1198 -19.56 -26.20 68.97
CA PHE A 1198 -18.41 -27.09 68.81
C PHE A 1198 -18.63 -28.09 67.70
N VAL A 1199 -17.70 -28.21 66.76
CA VAL A 1199 -17.73 -29.31 65.78
C VAL A 1199 -17.12 -30.56 66.41
N VAL A 1200 -17.89 -31.64 66.41
CA VAL A 1200 -17.45 -32.94 66.92
C VAL A 1200 -17.07 -33.84 65.76
N ALA A 1201 -16.17 -34.79 66.01
CA ALA A 1201 -15.72 -35.75 64.99
C ALA A 1201 -16.91 -36.40 64.24
N PRO A 1202 -16.83 -36.48 62.90
CA PRO A 1202 -17.93 -36.96 62.07
C PRO A 1202 -18.23 -38.43 62.32
N LYS A 1203 -19.50 -38.81 62.14
CA LYS A 1203 -19.95 -40.20 62.14
C LYS A 1203 -20.00 -40.75 60.72
N MET A 1204 -19.35 -41.88 60.52
CA MET A 1204 -19.10 -42.46 59.19
C MET A 1204 -20.12 -43.54 58.79
N SER A 1205 -21.09 -43.85 59.65
CA SER A 1205 -22.18 -44.79 59.37
C SER A 1205 -23.53 -44.20 59.78
N ALA A 1206 -24.63 -44.86 59.41
CA ALA A 1206 -26.00 -44.52 59.81
C ALA A 1206 -26.64 -45.57 60.76
N ASP A 1207 -25.87 -46.58 61.18
CA ASP A 1207 -26.42 -47.78 61.85
C ASP A 1207 -26.90 -47.53 63.31
N ASP A 1208 -26.46 -46.44 63.95
CA ASP A 1208 -26.84 -46.05 65.33
C ASP A 1208 -28.02 -45.06 65.40
N ILE A 1209 -28.67 -44.74 64.28
CA ILE A 1209 -29.85 -43.86 64.23
C ILE A 1209 -31.09 -44.62 64.70
N LYS A 1210 -31.74 -44.13 65.77
CA LYS A 1210 -32.96 -44.73 66.35
C LYS A 1210 -34.25 -43.97 66.00
N ASP A 1211 -34.13 -42.82 65.34
CA ASP A 1211 -35.25 -41.99 64.87
C ASP A 1211 -35.58 -42.29 63.39
N LYS A 1212 -36.62 -41.65 62.83
CA LYS A 1212 -37.06 -41.86 61.44
C LYS A 1212 -36.37 -40.93 60.42
N GLY A 1213 -35.36 -40.16 60.83
CA GLY A 1213 -34.70 -39.17 59.97
C GLY A 1213 -33.71 -39.77 58.96
N ALA A 1214 -33.38 -39.01 57.92
CA ALA A 1214 -32.41 -39.43 56.90
C ALA A 1214 -31.00 -39.65 57.48
N GLY A 1215 -30.26 -40.65 56.98
CA GLY A 1215 -28.89 -40.95 57.42
C GLY A 1215 -27.87 -39.85 57.07
N SER A 1216 -28.09 -39.15 55.97
CA SER A 1216 -27.31 -37.98 55.52
C SER A 1216 -27.76 -36.72 56.28
N ARG A 1217 -27.17 -36.49 57.46
CA ARG A 1217 -27.60 -35.41 58.36
C ARG A 1217 -26.48 -34.81 59.20
N VAL A 1218 -26.78 -33.72 59.90
CA VAL A 1218 -25.98 -33.16 60.98
C VAL A 1218 -26.77 -33.28 62.27
N GLU A 1219 -26.21 -33.92 63.29
CA GLU A 1219 -26.80 -34.04 64.62
C GLU A 1219 -26.38 -32.84 65.50
N LEU A 1220 -27.33 -32.31 66.26
CA LEU A 1220 -27.17 -31.18 67.17
C LEU A 1220 -27.36 -31.65 68.61
N GLY A 1221 -26.25 -31.76 69.34
CA GLY A 1221 -26.25 -32.11 70.76
C GLY A 1221 -26.23 -30.86 71.63
N LEU A 1222 -27.29 -30.60 72.39
CA LEU A 1222 -27.34 -29.49 73.34
C LEU A 1222 -26.69 -29.90 74.66
N LYS A 1223 -25.79 -29.07 75.20
CA LYS A 1223 -25.01 -29.32 76.43
C LYS A 1223 -25.06 -28.17 77.41
#